data_AF-A0A1G9YCZ7-F1
#
_entry.id   AF-A0A1G9YCZ7-F1
#
_cell.length_a   1.000
_cell.length_b   1.000
_cell.length_c   1.000
_cell.angle_alpha   90.00
_cell.angle_beta   90.00
_cell.angle_gamma   90.00
#
_symmetry.space_group_name_H-M   'P 1'
#
loop_
_entity.id
_entity.type
_entity.pdbx_description
1 polymer ?
#
loop_
_entity_poly.entity_id
_entity_poly.type
_entity_poly.pdbx_seq_one_letter_code
_entity_poly.pdbx_strand_id
1 'polypeptide(L)'
;MGTKLAWSRHEAAILLDGYIEVLKGELPRLHIIKRVSADLRKMAINNGMEIDDIFRNENGISFQMQSMESAYCGRTVMKAATLLFTEIVTLYKENHGEFEKLLKEARTMIDGKLNNRESFLSWLAEVMPTAPIEAVLASCDTIEQFCLKLRILKAPLFETTDLDILKTVQKTVSQNKIFRIVNKKQLKHIDTAMFCLLKYVREGNREKVNEKIAPTQDVSDPKQSETQIVSERPQEVAGKVPELYVRTEQDRRLIAKYPLVYKRIFFSLRDMFECGEGGTTIAALSERINHIARCADIEDILDNVSWSTCEDRRYKFSEEISRHDEPVEVSAGLLELEVMQPKVEFNVVDFNNIGDYSYTKPISISYFDDRITDVASWTDVYVKLVSNLYDDYWSSIPVGKSFTGSGRVDFGNKEIARTMTAPKPIFMQMYLETNLSATNILGKIKALLDICRVDYENVIIEYQRKSDTVAMPRVTIAQDSPMYSGMVIDSNSFTAFLSNHEGMADGTCRSYVSAISTAEHYAKEHYFEHHQLFTSDWHEAKATVDALFSDPVFIEYNNRQHNRFYVAMKKLLLFLRADTSAVIATDTSTTGESVPQPGADETYLNVLTQNFCKGFRLGSPIELRKFKRCYEQMNEKVLEDDDATIERNISICGILYEDKVFVPQTMLGDETRERLFTYIQKSFDEGKTALYYQALFNEFSEDFLDYFIYNADMLKAYLSFMLGKKYFFGRSYLSINANTTVDPIDEVRTCLKEYATPMTYDSMFDNLPHIPQQKIKQILATNGEFISNGRGEYFHVSAVHFSDEEMDNIVEIIASAIEEKKFLSGNELVEAIKSKYPYIYEKNSIFSVVGLRDAIKYHLCHEFSFSGNIISRLGSDLTMSDVFADYCHSRDTFTLDELSVLASELGTVIYFDPVYENSLRISHDRFVAKKQAHFLVHETDAVLDRFCRGDYISIEKIDGYSLFPNAGFPWNEYLLEHYAAAYSEKYTLLHTGFNANKCVGAIVKKSAGFESFDDCIVTVLADSNITLKKQHALQYLCDEGYIARRIYTNIEELLIRATAQRNRKETN
;
A
#
# COMPACT_ATOMS: atom_id res chain seq x y z
N MET A 1 38.31 29.26 -36.52
CA MET A 1 37.24 30.29 -36.58
C MET A 1 35.96 29.56 -36.94
N GLY A 2 35.02 29.41 -36.00
CA GLY A 2 33.73 28.77 -36.28
C GLY A 2 32.84 29.72 -37.08
N THR A 3 32.38 29.29 -38.25
CA THR A 3 31.43 30.00 -39.10
C THR A 3 30.13 30.19 -38.33
N LYS A 4 29.82 31.42 -37.90
CA LYS A 4 28.52 31.74 -37.26
C LYS A 4 27.39 31.48 -38.25
N LEU A 5 26.52 30.51 -37.99
CA LEU A 5 25.32 30.31 -38.79
C LEU A 5 24.45 31.58 -38.77
N ALA A 6 24.08 32.03 -39.97
CA ALA A 6 23.21 33.18 -40.17
C ALA A 6 21.80 32.94 -39.60
N TRP A 7 21.11 34.01 -39.20
CA TRP A 7 19.72 33.93 -38.75
C TRP A 7 18.77 33.89 -39.95
N SER A 8 17.71 33.08 -39.87
CA SER A 8 16.63 33.05 -40.86
C SER A 8 15.48 33.99 -40.48
N ARG A 9 14.59 34.30 -41.44
CA ARG A 9 13.37 35.09 -41.20
C ARG A 9 12.42 34.42 -40.20
N HIS A 10 12.31 33.09 -40.24
CA HIS A 10 11.49 32.31 -39.30
C HIS A 10 12.04 32.38 -37.88
N GLU A 11 13.37 32.24 -37.71
CA GLU A 11 14.00 32.36 -36.39
C GLU A 11 13.84 33.79 -35.82
N ALA A 12 13.97 34.80 -36.67
CA ALA A 12 13.78 36.20 -36.28
C ALA A 12 12.31 36.51 -35.89
N ALA A 13 11.33 35.88 -36.55
CA ALA A 13 9.91 36.02 -36.21
C ALA A 13 9.60 35.45 -34.81
N ILE A 14 10.12 34.25 -34.48
CA ILE A 14 9.98 33.64 -33.15
C ILE A 14 10.67 34.48 -32.06
N LEU A 15 11.84 35.07 -32.37
CA LEU A 15 12.52 35.96 -31.45
C LEU A 15 11.75 37.26 -31.20
N LEU A 16 11.13 37.84 -32.23
CA LEU A 16 10.31 39.05 -32.10
C LEU A 16 9.03 38.77 -31.31
N ASP A 17 8.36 37.64 -31.56
CA ASP A 17 7.19 37.19 -30.82
C ASP A 17 7.50 37.02 -29.32
N GLY A 18 8.61 36.35 -29.00
CA GLY A 18 9.11 36.28 -27.63
C GLY A 18 9.36 37.67 -27.02
N TYR A 19 9.97 38.59 -27.75
CA TYR A 19 10.19 39.94 -27.23
C TYR A 19 8.88 40.71 -26.98
N ILE A 20 7.87 40.55 -27.84
CA ILE A 20 6.55 41.16 -27.64
C ILE A 20 5.90 40.65 -26.36
N GLU A 21 6.05 39.36 -26.02
CA GLU A 21 5.56 38.83 -24.75
C GLU A 21 6.31 39.40 -23.54
N VAL A 22 7.62 39.67 -23.66
CA VAL A 22 8.37 40.37 -22.61
C VAL A 22 7.76 41.75 -22.35
N LEU A 23 7.27 42.43 -23.40
CA LEU A 23 6.59 43.73 -23.27
C LEU A 23 5.20 43.60 -22.63
N LYS A 24 4.49 42.48 -22.83
CA LYS A 24 3.18 42.21 -22.21
C LYS A 24 3.27 41.91 -20.71
N GLY A 25 4.43 41.46 -20.22
CA GLY A 25 4.72 41.32 -18.79
C GLY A 25 4.08 40.11 -18.10
N GLU A 26 3.49 39.18 -18.86
CA GLU A 26 2.81 37.99 -18.32
C GLU A 26 3.78 36.93 -17.77
N LEU A 27 5.03 36.90 -18.27
CA LEU A 27 6.08 35.99 -17.81
C LEU A 27 7.43 36.71 -17.64
N PRO A 28 8.30 36.26 -16.70
CA PRO A 28 9.65 36.80 -16.55
C PRO A 28 10.48 36.65 -17.82
N ARG A 29 11.27 37.68 -18.19
CA ARG A 29 12.13 37.71 -19.40
C ARG A 29 13.03 36.47 -19.53
N LEU A 30 13.53 35.94 -18.42
CA LEU A 30 14.34 34.73 -18.39
C LEU A 30 13.57 33.49 -18.86
N HIS A 31 12.30 33.36 -18.48
CA HIS A 31 11.44 32.25 -18.89
C HIS A 31 11.18 32.28 -20.41
N ILE A 32 10.98 33.48 -20.96
CA ILE A 32 10.77 33.68 -22.40
C ILE A 32 12.05 33.36 -23.18
N ILE A 33 13.23 33.76 -22.68
CA ILE A 33 14.53 33.40 -23.28
C ILE A 33 14.70 31.88 -23.35
N LYS A 34 14.36 31.16 -22.27
CA LYS A 34 14.41 29.69 -22.24
C LYS A 34 13.49 29.06 -23.27
N ARG A 35 12.25 29.54 -23.36
CA ARG A 35 11.28 29.06 -24.33
C ARG A 35 11.76 29.29 -25.76
N VAL A 36 12.15 30.51 -26.11
CA VAL A 36 12.66 30.85 -27.46
C VAL A 36 13.89 30.01 -27.81
N SER A 37 14.80 29.78 -26.85
CA SER A 37 15.95 28.89 -27.05
C SER A 37 15.52 27.44 -27.37
N ALA A 38 14.52 26.91 -26.65
CA ALA A 38 14.00 25.56 -26.89
C ALA A 38 13.30 25.47 -28.26
N ASP A 39 12.46 26.45 -28.59
CA ASP A 39 11.70 26.50 -29.84
C ASP A 39 12.63 26.52 -31.06
N LEU A 40 13.65 27.39 -31.06
CA LEU A 40 14.60 27.49 -32.17
C LEU A 40 15.47 26.23 -32.32
N ARG A 41 15.87 25.61 -31.21
CA ARG A 41 16.61 24.33 -31.24
C ARG A 41 15.73 23.19 -31.76
N LYS A 42 14.46 23.15 -31.36
CA LYS A 42 13.47 22.17 -31.85
C LYS A 42 13.20 22.36 -33.35
N MET A 43 13.03 23.60 -33.81
CA MET A 43 12.90 23.93 -35.23
C MET A 43 14.10 23.44 -36.04
N ALA A 44 15.33 23.63 -35.54
CA ALA A 44 16.54 23.18 -36.22
C ALA A 44 16.60 21.64 -36.32
N ILE A 45 16.28 20.93 -35.24
CA ILE A 45 16.19 19.46 -35.22
C ILE A 45 15.13 18.95 -36.20
N ASN A 46 13.94 19.54 -36.20
CA ASN A 46 12.85 19.16 -37.09
C ASN A 46 13.19 19.36 -38.57
N ASN A 47 14.05 20.34 -38.86
CA ASN A 47 14.56 20.62 -40.21
C ASN A 47 15.80 19.77 -40.57
N GLY A 48 16.15 18.77 -39.75
CA GLY A 48 17.23 17.83 -40.01
C GLY A 48 18.63 18.37 -39.77
N MET A 49 18.78 19.45 -38.99
CA MET A 49 20.08 19.99 -38.61
C MET A 49 20.62 19.31 -37.36
N GLU A 50 21.89 18.88 -37.39
CA GLU A 50 22.64 18.53 -36.19
C GLU A 50 23.05 19.81 -35.45
N ILE A 51 22.74 19.90 -34.16
CA ILE A 51 23.02 21.06 -33.32
C ILE A 51 23.89 20.69 -32.13
N ASP A 52 24.80 21.58 -31.74
CA ASP A 52 25.62 21.45 -30.52
C ASP A 52 25.03 22.27 -29.37
N ASP A 53 25.66 22.27 -28.19
CA ASP A 53 25.21 23.04 -27.02
C ASP A 53 25.44 24.56 -27.13
N ILE A 54 26.08 25.00 -28.21
CA ILE A 54 26.35 26.42 -28.48
C ILE A 54 25.25 27.02 -29.37
N PHE A 55 24.64 26.22 -30.24
CA PHE A 55 23.62 26.67 -31.18
C PHE A 55 22.38 27.24 -30.48
N ARG A 56 22.12 28.55 -30.65
CA ARG A 56 20.90 29.23 -30.14
C ARG A 56 20.63 28.94 -28.64
N ASN A 57 21.68 28.81 -27.84
CA ASN A 57 21.56 28.61 -26.39
C ASN A 57 21.04 29.87 -25.67
N GLU A 58 20.62 29.73 -24.41
CA GLU A 58 19.98 30.80 -23.64
C GLU A 58 20.79 32.10 -23.60
N ASN A 59 22.12 32.00 -23.44
CA ASN A 59 23.01 33.17 -23.45
C ASN A 59 23.04 33.86 -24.82
N GLY A 60 23.08 33.07 -25.90
CA GLY A 60 22.99 33.56 -27.27
C GLY A 60 21.64 34.22 -27.55
N ILE A 61 20.53 33.64 -27.10
CA ILE A 61 19.18 34.21 -27.24
C ILE A 61 19.04 35.50 -26.45
N SER A 62 19.50 35.55 -25.20
CA SER A 62 19.53 36.77 -24.39
C SER A 62 20.24 37.91 -25.11
N PHE A 63 21.41 37.63 -25.70
CA PHE A 63 22.20 38.61 -26.46
C PHE A 63 21.54 39.04 -27.79
N GLN A 64 20.75 38.19 -28.44
CA GLN A 64 20.03 38.55 -29.66
C GLN A 64 18.70 39.27 -29.36
N MET A 65 18.05 38.94 -28.24
CA MET A 65 16.85 39.63 -27.74
C MET A 65 17.13 41.12 -27.49
N GLN A 66 18.32 41.48 -27.00
CA GLN A 66 18.75 42.89 -26.85
C GLN A 66 18.94 43.62 -28.20
N SER A 67 19.30 42.89 -29.26
CA SER A 67 19.39 43.43 -30.62
C SER A 67 17.99 43.60 -31.24
N MET A 68 17.08 42.64 -31.00
CA MET A 68 15.67 42.72 -31.40
C MET A 68 14.93 43.87 -30.71
N GLU A 69 15.20 44.09 -29.42
CA GLU A 69 14.73 45.25 -28.65
C GLU A 69 15.12 46.59 -29.30
N SER A 70 16.38 46.70 -29.74
CA SER A 70 16.84 47.90 -30.44
C SER A 70 16.17 48.08 -31.80
N ALA A 71 15.86 46.99 -32.51
CA ALA A 71 15.09 47.02 -33.74
C ALA A 71 13.64 47.50 -33.48
N TYR A 72 13.00 46.96 -32.43
CA TYR A 72 11.64 47.32 -32.03
C TYR A 72 11.50 48.79 -31.62
N CYS A 73 12.47 49.31 -30.86
CA CYS A 73 12.46 50.71 -30.42
C CYS A 73 12.87 51.72 -31.50
N GLY A 74 13.42 51.28 -32.64
CA GLY A 74 13.89 52.16 -33.72
C GLY A 74 15.14 52.97 -33.37
N ARG A 75 15.82 52.64 -32.26
CA ARG A 75 17.09 53.24 -31.80
C ARG A 75 17.90 52.19 -31.04
N THR A 76 19.22 52.33 -31.04
CA THR A 76 20.09 51.43 -30.27
C THR A 76 19.86 51.60 -28.77
N VAL A 77 19.42 50.52 -28.10
CA VAL A 77 19.22 50.48 -26.64
C VAL A 77 20.52 50.00 -25.97
N MET A 78 20.92 48.76 -26.25
CA MET A 78 22.15 48.15 -25.73
C MET A 78 23.03 47.60 -26.85
N LYS A 79 22.42 47.05 -27.90
CA LYS A 79 23.10 46.42 -29.02
C LYS A 79 22.42 46.80 -30.32
N ALA A 80 23.19 47.22 -31.32
CA ALA A 80 22.64 47.63 -32.61
C ALA A 80 21.74 46.54 -33.22
N ALA A 81 20.64 46.97 -33.83
CA ALA A 81 19.74 46.10 -34.58
C ALA A 81 20.44 45.54 -35.81
N THR A 82 20.21 44.27 -36.13
CA THR A 82 20.60 43.72 -37.43
C THR A 82 19.60 44.18 -38.50
N LEU A 83 20.03 44.17 -39.78
CA LEU A 83 19.13 44.47 -40.90
C LEU A 83 17.93 43.52 -40.93
N LEU A 84 18.15 42.22 -40.67
CA LEU A 84 17.10 41.21 -40.60
C LEU A 84 16.08 41.50 -39.48
N PHE A 85 16.54 41.86 -38.28
CA PHE A 85 15.62 42.16 -37.17
C PHE A 85 14.85 43.46 -37.42
N THR A 86 15.49 44.44 -38.04
CA THR A 86 14.81 45.67 -38.47
C THR A 86 13.74 45.35 -39.50
N GLU A 87 14.05 44.52 -40.50
CA GLU A 87 13.10 44.09 -41.53
C GLU A 87 11.88 43.37 -40.93
N ILE A 88 12.08 42.44 -40.00
CA ILE A 88 10.98 41.70 -39.36
C ILE A 88 10.15 42.58 -38.42
N VAL A 89 10.76 43.55 -37.73
CA VAL A 89 10.02 44.54 -36.94
C VAL A 89 9.21 45.48 -37.85
N THR A 90 9.78 45.91 -38.97
CA THR A 90 9.05 46.71 -39.96
C THR A 90 7.87 45.92 -40.51
N LEU A 91 8.08 44.63 -40.85
CA LEU A 91 7.01 43.74 -41.28
C LEU A 91 5.91 43.63 -40.21
N TYR A 92 6.27 43.47 -38.93
CA TYR A 92 5.30 43.45 -37.83
C TYR A 92 4.50 44.76 -37.70
N LYS A 93 5.14 45.93 -37.88
CA LYS A 93 4.50 47.25 -37.69
C LYS A 93 3.68 47.70 -38.90
N GLU A 94 4.14 47.42 -40.11
CA GLU A 94 3.56 47.94 -41.35
C GLU A 94 2.66 46.92 -42.05
N ASN A 95 2.95 45.62 -41.93
CA ASN A 95 2.19 44.54 -42.56
C ASN A 95 1.99 43.35 -41.62
N HIS A 96 1.19 43.59 -40.57
CA HIS A 96 0.95 42.62 -39.51
C HIS A 96 0.39 41.28 -40.05
N GLY A 97 -0.40 41.30 -41.13
CA GLY A 97 -0.94 40.07 -41.75
C GLY A 97 0.14 39.16 -42.33
N GLU A 98 1.14 39.72 -43.00
CA GLU A 98 2.28 38.94 -43.50
C GLU A 98 3.19 38.45 -42.37
N PHE A 99 3.36 39.25 -41.32
CA PHE A 99 4.07 38.82 -40.12
C PHE A 99 3.39 37.63 -39.44
N GLU A 100 2.06 37.68 -39.24
CA GLU A 100 1.30 36.57 -38.65
C GLU A 100 1.38 35.31 -39.51
N LYS A 101 1.36 35.44 -40.85
CA LYS A 101 1.58 34.31 -41.75
C LYS A 101 2.98 33.70 -41.56
N LEU A 102 4.02 34.53 -41.53
CA LEU A 102 5.40 34.11 -41.30
C LEU A 102 5.60 33.46 -39.92
N LEU A 103 4.96 34.02 -38.88
CA LEU A 103 5.00 33.46 -37.52
C LEU A 103 4.28 32.11 -37.46
N LYS A 104 3.13 31.97 -38.13
CA LYS A 104 2.43 30.70 -38.24
C LYS A 104 3.27 29.65 -38.96
N GLU A 105 3.89 30.00 -40.08
CA GLU A 105 4.84 29.13 -40.79
C GLU A 105 6.00 28.71 -39.87
N ALA A 106 6.61 29.66 -39.14
CA ALA A 106 7.68 29.36 -38.19
C ALA A 106 7.22 28.42 -37.06
N ARG A 107 6.03 28.63 -36.48
CA ARG A 107 5.45 27.76 -35.46
C ARG A 107 5.18 26.35 -36.00
N THR A 108 4.69 26.20 -37.22
CA THR A 108 4.53 24.87 -37.85
C THR A 108 5.85 24.12 -38.04
N MET A 109 6.98 24.83 -38.22
CA MET A 109 8.30 24.20 -38.28
C MET A 109 8.80 23.73 -36.89
N ILE A 110 8.33 24.35 -35.80
CA ILE A 110 8.62 23.95 -34.40
C ILE A 110 7.76 22.75 -34.00
N ASP A 111 6.49 22.74 -34.41
CA ASP A 111 5.54 21.71 -34.04
C ASP A 111 5.76 20.40 -34.80
N GLY A 112 6.60 20.40 -35.84
CA GLY A 112 6.72 19.28 -36.77
C GLY A 112 5.46 19.20 -37.63
N LYS A 113 5.47 18.38 -38.69
CA LYS A 113 4.29 18.20 -39.55
C LYS A 113 3.02 17.89 -38.72
N LEU A 114 2.13 18.86 -38.54
CA LEU A 114 0.69 18.63 -38.32
C LEU A 114 0.18 17.78 -39.51
N ASN A 115 -0.67 16.76 -39.40
CA ASN A 115 -1.45 16.19 -38.31
C ASN A 115 -1.70 14.71 -38.65
N ASN A 116 -0.98 13.76 -38.06
CA ASN A 116 -1.28 12.33 -38.26
C ASN A 116 -2.71 11.97 -37.80
N ARG A 117 -3.30 12.74 -36.87
CA ARG A 117 -4.67 12.58 -36.38
C ARG A 117 -5.72 12.98 -37.42
N GLU A 118 -5.56 14.14 -38.06
CA GLU A 118 -6.48 14.59 -39.12
C GLU A 118 -6.36 13.74 -40.38
N SER A 119 -5.14 13.33 -40.75
CA SER A 119 -4.93 12.40 -41.87
C SER A 119 -5.53 11.01 -41.57
N PHE A 120 -5.43 10.53 -40.32
CA PHE A 120 -6.10 9.31 -39.89
C PHE A 120 -7.62 9.43 -39.92
N LEU A 121 -8.17 10.58 -39.52
CA LEU A 121 -9.61 10.87 -39.58
C LEU A 121 -10.15 10.82 -41.00
N SER A 122 -9.48 11.50 -41.94
CA SER A 122 -9.87 11.50 -43.36
C SER A 122 -9.80 10.09 -43.95
N TRP A 123 -8.73 9.33 -43.66
CA TRP A 123 -8.61 7.94 -44.09
C TRP A 123 -9.69 7.01 -43.48
N LEU A 124 -10.04 7.22 -42.20
CA LEU A 124 -11.10 6.44 -41.53
C LEU A 124 -12.48 6.69 -42.15
N ALA A 125 -12.77 7.93 -42.53
CA ALA A 125 -14.02 8.31 -43.19
C ALA A 125 -14.18 7.66 -44.56
N GLU A 126 -13.08 7.47 -45.31
CA GLU A 126 -13.07 6.77 -46.60
C GLU A 126 -13.17 5.25 -46.45
N VAL A 127 -12.46 4.66 -45.49
CA VAL A 127 -12.37 3.20 -45.33
C VAL A 127 -13.58 2.61 -44.60
N MET A 128 -14.26 3.39 -43.74
CA MET A 128 -15.46 2.94 -43.02
C MET A 128 -16.58 4.00 -42.98
N PRO A 129 -17.31 4.22 -44.09
CA PRO A 129 -18.39 5.22 -44.16
C PRO A 129 -19.59 4.94 -43.24
N THR A 130 -19.75 3.70 -42.78
CA THR A 130 -20.92 3.22 -42.01
C THR A 130 -20.63 2.89 -40.54
N ALA A 131 -19.40 3.08 -40.05
CA ALA A 131 -19.01 2.79 -38.68
C ALA A 131 -19.00 4.06 -37.79
N PRO A 132 -19.17 3.95 -36.45
CA PRO A 132 -19.12 5.10 -35.55
C PRO A 132 -17.67 5.60 -35.39
N ILE A 133 -17.24 6.52 -36.27
CA ILE A 133 -15.91 7.15 -36.28
C ILE A 133 -15.57 7.75 -34.90
N GLU A 134 -16.56 8.37 -34.25
CA GLU A 134 -16.42 8.96 -32.91
C GLU A 134 -16.04 7.92 -31.83
N ALA A 135 -16.58 6.70 -31.93
CA ALA A 135 -16.26 5.62 -31.00
C ALA A 135 -14.84 5.08 -31.19
N VAL A 136 -14.33 5.09 -32.42
CA VAL A 136 -12.94 4.71 -32.74
C VAL A 136 -11.97 5.74 -32.17
N LEU A 137 -12.28 7.03 -32.29
CA LEU A 137 -11.44 8.11 -31.74
C LEU A 137 -11.43 8.13 -30.22
N ALA A 138 -12.59 7.98 -29.58
CA ALA A 138 -12.68 7.86 -28.13
C ALA A 138 -11.87 6.65 -27.62
N SER A 139 -11.84 5.56 -28.40
CA SER A 139 -11.01 4.40 -28.10
C SER A 139 -9.51 4.71 -28.27
N CYS A 140 -9.10 5.45 -29.31
CA CYS A 140 -7.71 5.91 -29.47
C CYS A 140 -7.24 6.81 -28.32
N ASP A 141 -8.08 7.75 -27.86
CA ASP A 141 -7.76 8.62 -26.73
C ASP A 141 -7.62 7.81 -25.42
N THR A 142 -8.47 6.80 -25.22
CA THR A 142 -8.39 5.88 -24.08
C THR A 142 -7.09 5.05 -24.10
N ILE A 143 -6.67 4.58 -25.27
CA ILE A 143 -5.40 3.86 -25.48
C ILE A 143 -4.21 4.80 -25.18
N GLU A 144 -4.25 6.02 -25.73
CA GLU A 144 -3.18 7.01 -25.57
C GLU A 144 -2.93 7.35 -24.09
N GLN A 145 -3.98 7.73 -23.36
CA GLN A 145 -3.86 8.09 -21.94
C GLN A 145 -3.27 6.94 -21.11
N PHE A 146 -3.67 5.72 -21.40
CA PHE A 146 -3.18 4.54 -20.69
C PHE A 146 -1.71 4.24 -21.00
N CYS A 147 -1.33 4.28 -22.28
CA CYS A 147 0.04 3.96 -22.71
C CYS A 147 1.04 5.07 -22.38
N LEU A 148 0.62 6.34 -22.31
CA LEU A 148 1.44 7.44 -21.78
C LEU A 148 1.68 7.29 -20.28
N LYS A 149 0.65 6.92 -19.49
CA LYS A 149 0.77 6.69 -18.05
C LYS A 149 1.76 5.57 -17.71
N LEU A 150 1.80 4.52 -18.53
CA LEU A 150 2.75 3.40 -18.39
C LEU A 150 4.12 3.65 -19.06
N ARG A 151 4.35 4.83 -19.64
CA ARG A 151 5.57 5.20 -20.38
C ARG A 151 5.92 4.27 -21.54
N ILE A 152 4.91 3.61 -22.12
CA ILE A 152 5.05 2.77 -23.32
C ILE A 152 5.06 3.66 -24.55
N LEU A 153 4.22 4.69 -24.54
CA LEU A 153 4.33 5.85 -25.42
C LEU A 153 5.17 6.93 -24.73
N LYS A 154 6.11 7.53 -25.48
CA LYS A 154 6.91 8.68 -25.05
C LYS A 154 6.34 10.02 -25.53
N ALA A 155 5.40 9.96 -26.47
CA ALA A 155 4.69 11.07 -27.09
C ALA A 155 3.25 10.61 -27.42
N PRO A 156 2.29 11.52 -27.68
CA PRO A 156 0.91 11.16 -28.08
C PRO A 156 0.85 10.08 -29.17
N LEU A 157 -0.20 9.27 -29.16
CA LEU A 157 -0.36 8.06 -29.98
C LEU A 157 -0.26 8.36 -31.48
N PHE A 158 -0.77 9.51 -31.91
CA PHE A 158 -0.72 9.92 -33.31
C PHE A 158 0.65 10.51 -33.71
N GLU A 159 1.55 10.80 -32.78
CA GLU A 159 2.90 11.30 -33.11
C GLU A 159 3.88 10.17 -33.45
N THR A 160 3.52 8.90 -33.18
CA THR A 160 4.33 7.75 -33.57
C THR A 160 3.87 7.13 -34.89
N THR A 161 4.79 7.00 -35.84
CA THR A 161 4.61 6.20 -37.08
C THR A 161 5.37 4.87 -37.02
N ASP A 162 5.93 4.53 -35.85
CA ASP A 162 6.73 3.33 -35.64
C ASP A 162 5.81 2.12 -35.42
N LEU A 163 5.86 1.17 -36.37
CA LEU A 163 5.04 -0.04 -36.34
C LEU A 163 5.39 -0.96 -35.17
N ASP A 164 6.62 -0.96 -34.67
CA ASP A 164 7.02 -1.83 -33.56
C ASP A 164 6.54 -1.24 -32.23
N ILE A 165 6.58 0.09 -32.06
CA ILE A 165 5.94 0.77 -30.94
C ILE A 165 4.42 0.51 -30.93
N LEU A 166 3.76 0.58 -32.10
CA LEU A 166 2.31 0.34 -32.19
C LEU A 166 1.92 -1.13 -31.93
N LYS A 167 2.77 -2.11 -32.30
CA LYS A 167 2.59 -3.51 -31.89
C LYS A 167 2.79 -3.69 -30.38
N THR A 168 3.74 -2.98 -29.77
CA THR A 168 3.90 -2.98 -28.32
C THR A 168 2.66 -2.41 -27.63
N VAL A 169 2.12 -1.28 -28.13
CA VAL A 169 0.85 -0.69 -27.65
C VAL A 169 -0.30 -1.70 -27.77
N GLN A 170 -0.44 -2.36 -28.93
CA GLN A 170 -1.46 -3.40 -29.14
C GLN A 170 -1.30 -4.56 -28.15
N LYS A 171 -0.08 -5.04 -27.95
CA LYS A 171 0.24 -6.11 -26.99
C LYS A 171 -0.10 -5.69 -25.56
N THR A 172 0.22 -4.46 -25.17
CA THR A 172 -0.09 -3.97 -23.83
C THR A 172 -1.58 -3.85 -23.60
N VAL A 173 -2.31 -3.23 -24.52
CA VAL A 173 -3.76 -3.06 -24.41
C VAL A 173 -4.49 -4.41 -24.42
N SER A 174 -3.99 -5.37 -25.21
CA SER A 174 -4.56 -6.72 -25.26
C SER A 174 -4.20 -7.62 -24.07
N GLN A 175 -3.09 -7.38 -23.38
CA GLN A 175 -2.61 -8.24 -22.28
C GLN A 175 -2.81 -7.64 -20.87
N ASN A 176 -3.01 -6.33 -20.75
CA ASN A 176 -3.15 -5.69 -19.44
C ASN A 176 -4.55 -5.93 -18.83
N LYS A 177 -4.61 -6.79 -17.80
CA LYS A 177 -5.86 -7.17 -17.12
C LYS A 177 -6.65 -5.96 -16.60
N ILE A 178 -5.99 -4.95 -16.02
CA ILE A 178 -6.65 -3.76 -15.46
C ILE A 178 -7.32 -2.95 -16.56
N PHE A 179 -6.60 -2.68 -17.66
CA PHE A 179 -7.16 -1.95 -18.79
C PHE A 179 -8.36 -2.67 -19.41
N ARG A 180 -8.29 -4.00 -19.55
CA ARG A 180 -9.38 -4.82 -20.09
C ARG A 180 -10.61 -4.88 -19.18
N ILE A 181 -10.41 -4.92 -17.87
CA ILE A 181 -11.52 -4.92 -16.90
C ILE A 181 -12.22 -3.57 -16.88
N VAL A 182 -11.45 -2.47 -16.81
CA VAL A 182 -11.99 -1.10 -16.79
C VAL A 182 -12.74 -0.77 -18.08
N ASN A 183 -12.25 -1.27 -19.23
CA ASN A 183 -12.84 -0.97 -20.55
C ASN A 183 -13.64 -2.15 -21.15
N LYS A 184 -14.11 -3.10 -20.33
CA LYS A 184 -14.75 -4.36 -20.78
C LYS A 184 -15.89 -4.16 -21.78
N LYS A 185 -16.70 -3.09 -21.63
CA LYS A 185 -17.82 -2.77 -22.52
C LYS A 185 -17.38 -2.21 -23.89
N GLN A 186 -16.21 -1.60 -23.98
CA GLN A 186 -15.70 -0.95 -25.20
C GLN A 186 -14.56 -1.72 -25.88
N LEU A 187 -14.22 -2.92 -25.38
CA LEU A 187 -13.06 -3.69 -25.82
C LEU A 187 -13.05 -4.00 -27.32
N LYS A 188 -14.23 -4.30 -27.90
CA LYS A 188 -14.39 -4.50 -29.34
C LYS A 188 -14.04 -3.23 -30.15
N HIS A 189 -14.33 -2.05 -29.61
CA HIS A 189 -14.03 -0.76 -30.26
C HIS A 189 -12.55 -0.42 -30.14
N ILE A 190 -11.92 -0.78 -29.02
CA ILE A 190 -10.47 -0.66 -28.79
C ILE A 190 -9.68 -1.56 -29.75
N ASP A 191 -10.08 -2.82 -29.90
CA ASP A 191 -9.45 -3.74 -30.86
C ASP A 191 -9.61 -3.23 -32.31
N THR A 192 -10.79 -2.69 -32.64
CA THR A 192 -11.06 -2.07 -33.95
C THR A 192 -10.19 -0.83 -34.16
N ALA A 193 -10.04 0.04 -33.16
CA ALA A 193 -9.22 1.23 -33.23
C ALA A 193 -7.74 0.90 -33.45
N MET A 194 -7.19 -0.08 -32.71
CA MET A 194 -5.82 -0.55 -32.92
C MET A 194 -5.61 -1.18 -34.30
N PHE A 195 -6.59 -1.94 -34.79
CA PHE A 195 -6.55 -2.50 -36.12
C PHE A 195 -6.53 -1.39 -37.19
N CYS A 196 -7.42 -0.40 -37.09
CA CYS A 196 -7.46 0.76 -37.99
C CYS A 196 -6.14 1.53 -37.96
N LEU A 197 -5.57 1.78 -36.78
CA LEU A 197 -4.32 2.53 -36.63
C LEU A 197 -3.12 1.79 -37.25
N LEU A 198 -3.00 0.48 -37.03
CA LEU A 198 -1.95 -0.35 -37.64
C LEU A 198 -2.11 -0.46 -39.15
N LYS A 199 -3.36 -0.53 -39.65
CA LYS A 199 -3.65 -0.56 -41.08
C LYS A 199 -3.28 0.78 -41.74
N TYR A 200 -3.69 1.90 -41.16
CA TYR A 200 -3.35 3.25 -41.62
C TYR A 200 -1.84 3.45 -41.74
N VAL A 201 -1.06 3.08 -40.71
CA VAL A 201 0.40 3.24 -40.74
C VAL A 201 1.07 2.30 -41.76
N ARG A 202 0.52 1.09 -41.99
CA ARG A 202 1.00 0.19 -43.05
C ARG A 202 0.71 0.73 -44.46
N GLU A 203 -0.45 1.34 -44.66
CA GLU A 203 -0.86 1.93 -45.95
C GLU A 203 -0.08 3.23 -46.24
N GLY A 204 0.09 4.11 -45.25
CA GLY A 204 0.92 5.32 -45.39
C GLY A 204 2.41 5.04 -45.62
N ASN A 205 2.92 3.89 -45.15
CA ASN A 205 4.29 3.44 -45.48
C ASN A 205 4.42 2.86 -46.91
N ARG A 206 3.32 2.47 -47.56
CA ARG A 206 3.33 2.06 -48.98
C ARG A 206 3.32 3.26 -49.92
N GLU A 207 2.68 4.37 -49.54
CA GLU A 207 2.66 5.61 -50.34
C GLU A 207 4.04 6.30 -50.38
N LYS A 208 4.82 6.25 -49.29
CA LYS A 208 6.22 6.74 -49.28
C LYS A 208 7.15 6.01 -50.25
N VAL A 209 6.80 4.80 -50.69
CA VAL A 209 7.56 4.05 -51.71
C VAL A 209 7.18 4.49 -53.14
N ASN A 210 5.98 5.05 -53.34
CA ASN A 210 5.45 5.42 -54.65
C ASN A 210 5.56 6.93 -54.98
N GLU A 211 5.89 7.80 -54.03
CA GLU A 211 6.09 9.25 -54.27
C GLU A 211 7.50 9.64 -54.79
N LYS A 212 8.22 8.72 -55.43
CA LYS A 212 9.38 9.07 -56.29
C LYS A 212 8.98 9.52 -57.70
N ILE A 213 7.68 9.74 -57.97
CA ILE A 213 7.20 10.19 -59.27
C ILE A 213 6.09 11.23 -59.08
N ALA A 214 6.46 12.52 -59.14
CA ALA A 214 5.56 13.68 -59.31
C ALA A 214 4.99 13.72 -60.77
N PRO A 215 3.99 14.56 -61.18
CA PRO A 215 3.66 15.93 -60.69
C PRO A 215 2.19 16.46 -60.72
N THR A 216 1.91 17.44 -59.82
CA THR A 216 1.11 18.72 -59.87
C THR A 216 -0.34 18.83 -60.41
N GLN A 217 -1.27 19.42 -59.60
CA GLN A 217 -1.97 20.75 -59.76
C GLN A 217 -3.40 20.89 -59.13
N ASP A 218 -3.57 22.02 -58.42
CA ASP A 218 -4.70 22.99 -58.30
C ASP A 218 -6.09 22.74 -57.65
N VAL A 219 -6.32 23.49 -56.54
CA VAL A 219 -7.35 24.53 -56.26
C VAL A 219 -8.85 24.22 -56.42
N SER A 220 -9.64 24.28 -55.33
CA SER A 220 -10.62 25.36 -54.99
C SER A 220 -11.73 24.94 -53.99
N ASP A 221 -11.94 25.79 -52.99
CA ASP A 221 -13.16 26.00 -52.16
C ASP A 221 -14.37 26.40 -53.05
N PRO A 222 -15.67 26.36 -52.62
CA PRO A 222 -16.14 27.24 -51.54
C PRO A 222 -17.48 26.90 -50.77
N LYS A 223 -17.55 27.45 -49.55
CA LYS A 223 -18.65 28.27 -48.94
C LYS A 223 -20.06 27.72 -48.60
N GLN A 224 -20.52 28.27 -47.45
CA GLN A 224 -21.85 28.84 -47.14
C GLN A 224 -22.98 27.85 -46.72
N SER A 225 -23.86 28.10 -45.74
CA SER A 225 -24.33 29.33 -45.08
C SER A 225 -25.10 29.03 -43.77
N GLU A 226 -25.11 30.02 -42.87
CA GLU A 226 -26.26 30.56 -42.09
C GLU A 226 -27.05 29.62 -41.15
N THR A 227 -27.33 29.92 -39.87
CA THR A 227 -28.01 31.12 -39.33
C THR A 227 -27.89 31.06 -37.78
N GLN A 228 -27.25 32.01 -37.08
CA GLN A 228 -27.82 33.11 -36.25
C GLN A 228 -29.19 32.79 -35.57
N ILE A 229 -29.47 33.09 -34.28
CA ILE A 229 -29.65 34.42 -33.63
C ILE A 229 -29.78 34.16 -32.09
N VAL A 230 -28.89 34.65 -31.19
CA VAL A 230 -28.96 35.89 -30.35
C VAL A 230 -29.98 35.80 -29.18
N SER A 231 -29.52 35.63 -27.93
CA SER A 231 -29.24 36.63 -26.85
C SER A 231 -30.46 36.97 -25.97
N GLU A 232 -30.39 36.97 -24.64
CA GLU A 232 -29.93 38.12 -23.84
C GLU A 232 -29.62 37.71 -22.38
N ARG A 233 -28.53 38.28 -21.82
CA ARG A 233 -28.36 38.64 -20.39
C ARG A 233 -28.97 40.05 -20.22
N PRO A 234 -29.37 40.58 -19.02
CA PRO A 234 -28.56 40.53 -17.79
C PRO A 234 -29.24 40.67 -16.40
N GLN A 235 -28.40 40.42 -15.38
CA GLN A 235 -28.27 41.12 -14.08
C GLN A 235 -29.17 40.82 -12.86
N GLU A 236 -28.46 40.30 -11.83
CA GLU A 236 -28.36 40.74 -10.42
C GLU A 236 -29.62 41.20 -9.66
N VAL A 237 -29.98 40.44 -8.60
CA VAL A 237 -30.30 40.99 -7.26
C VAL A 237 -29.91 39.97 -6.18
N ALA A 238 -29.24 40.45 -5.14
CA ALA A 238 -28.89 39.72 -3.92
C ALA A 238 -30.11 39.38 -3.04
N GLY A 239 -30.08 38.24 -2.32
CA GLY A 239 -30.98 38.04 -1.18
C GLY A 239 -31.19 36.59 -0.71
N LYS A 240 -30.62 36.27 0.46
CA LYS A 240 -30.99 35.20 1.42
C LYS A 240 -31.04 33.74 0.93
N VAL A 241 -30.03 32.96 1.35
CA VAL A 241 -30.13 31.50 1.47
C VAL A 241 -31.18 31.18 2.54
N PRO A 242 -32.21 30.35 2.27
CA PRO A 242 -33.14 29.90 3.31
C PRO A 242 -32.39 28.97 4.27
N GLU A 243 -32.44 29.27 5.58
CA GLU A 243 -31.93 28.40 6.63
C GLU A 243 -32.61 27.02 6.56
N LEU A 244 -31.83 25.96 6.76
CA LEU A 244 -32.33 24.59 6.86
C LEU A 244 -33.36 24.50 7.99
N TYR A 245 -34.47 23.81 7.73
CA TYR A 245 -35.54 23.63 8.71
C TYR A 245 -35.13 22.59 9.75
N VAL A 246 -34.82 23.05 10.96
CA VAL A 246 -34.37 22.21 12.08
C VAL A 246 -35.34 22.37 13.24
N ARG A 247 -36.26 21.41 13.42
CA ARG A 247 -37.26 21.47 14.50
C ARG A 247 -36.92 20.56 15.68
N THR A 248 -36.23 19.45 15.46
CA THR A 248 -35.92 18.46 16.51
C THR A 248 -34.41 18.18 16.62
N GLU A 249 -33.99 17.66 17.78
CA GLU A 249 -32.62 17.17 17.96
C GLU A 249 -32.32 15.98 17.02
N GLN A 250 -33.35 15.21 16.67
CA GLN A 250 -33.24 14.14 15.68
C GLN A 250 -32.97 14.68 14.28
N ASP A 251 -33.57 15.81 13.89
CA ASP A 251 -33.23 16.50 12.63
C ASP A 251 -31.78 16.96 12.62
N ARG A 252 -31.25 17.50 13.74
CA ARG A 252 -29.84 17.89 13.84
C ARG A 252 -28.90 16.71 13.69
N ARG A 253 -29.21 15.59 14.34
CA ARG A 253 -28.44 14.34 14.24
C ARG A 253 -28.44 13.79 12.82
N LEU A 254 -29.59 13.79 12.13
CA LEU A 254 -29.68 13.31 10.75
C LEU A 254 -29.04 14.27 9.74
N ILE A 255 -29.09 15.58 9.98
CA ILE A 255 -28.34 16.58 9.20
C ILE A 255 -26.83 16.41 9.42
N ALA A 256 -26.38 16.13 10.63
CA ALA A 256 -24.96 15.86 10.92
C ALA A 256 -24.49 14.56 10.26
N LYS A 257 -25.31 13.50 10.33
CA LYS A 257 -25.02 12.18 9.76
C LYS A 257 -25.07 12.14 8.23
N TYR A 258 -26.00 12.89 7.61
CA TYR A 258 -26.25 12.85 6.16
C TYR A 258 -26.46 14.25 5.52
N PRO A 259 -25.54 15.23 5.66
CA PRO A 259 -25.82 16.64 5.38
C PRO A 259 -26.23 16.94 3.93
N LEU A 260 -25.56 16.34 2.94
CA LEU A 260 -25.84 16.57 1.52
C LEU A 260 -27.10 15.82 1.05
N VAL A 261 -27.29 14.59 1.54
CA VAL A 261 -28.42 13.74 1.20
C VAL A 261 -29.69 14.31 1.81
N TYR A 262 -29.65 14.65 3.10
CA TYR A 262 -30.73 15.33 3.83
C TYR A 262 -31.17 16.61 3.12
N LYS A 263 -30.21 17.49 2.78
CA LYS A 263 -30.50 18.75 2.08
C LYS A 263 -31.20 18.51 0.74
N ARG A 264 -30.73 17.53 -0.04
CA ARG A 264 -31.34 17.19 -1.34
C ARG A 264 -32.72 16.55 -1.21
N ILE A 265 -32.91 15.65 -0.25
CA ILE A 265 -34.22 15.06 0.07
C ILE A 265 -35.19 16.15 0.49
N PHE A 266 -34.80 17.02 1.42
CA PHE A 266 -35.61 18.14 1.90
C PHE A 266 -36.07 19.06 0.76
N PHE A 267 -35.14 19.55 -0.06
CA PHE A 267 -35.50 20.41 -1.19
C PHE A 267 -36.34 19.67 -2.24
N SER A 268 -36.03 18.41 -2.53
CA SER A 268 -36.79 17.64 -3.51
C SER A 268 -38.23 17.39 -3.04
N LEU A 269 -38.45 17.04 -1.77
CA LEU A 269 -39.78 16.81 -1.21
C LEU A 269 -40.58 18.12 -1.08
N ARG A 270 -39.91 19.23 -0.72
CA ARG A 270 -40.51 20.55 -0.62
C ARG A 270 -40.89 21.12 -1.99
N ASP A 271 -40.01 21.03 -2.99
CA ASP A 271 -40.30 21.47 -4.36
C ASP A 271 -41.49 20.69 -4.95
N MET A 272 -41.60 19.39 -4.65
CA MET A 272 -42.78 18.57 -5.03
C MET A 272 -44.07 19.05 -4.38
N PHE A 273 -44.01 19.41 -3.09
CA PHE A 273 -45.16 20.00 -2.38
C PHE A 273 -45.57 21.35 -2.99
N GLU A 274 -44.61 22.23 -3.30
CA GLU A 274 -44.86 23.53 -3.93
C GLU A 274 -45.43 23.40 -5.36
N CYS A 275 -45.09 22.31 -6.08
CA CYS A 275 -45.61 22.01 -7.41
C CYS A 275 -46.97 21.25 -7.39
N GLY A 276 -47.52 20.95 -6.21
CA GLY A 276 -48.81 20.26 -6.05
C GLY A 276 -48.77 18.74 -6.31
N GLU A 277 -47.60 18.10 -6.22
CA GLU A 277 -47.46 16.64 -6.41
C GLU A 277 -47.82 15.86 -5.13
N GLY A 278 -48.71 14.86 -5.25
CA GLY A 278 -49.31 14.11 -4.13
C GLY A 278 -48.41 13.08 -3.42
N GLY A 279 -47.11 13.34 -3.28
CA GLY A 279 -46.12 12.48 -2.60
C GLY A 279 -45.37 11.52 -3.53
N THR A 280 -44.18 11.07 -3.10
CA THR A 280 -43.21 10.30 -3.91
C THR A 280 -42.82 8.96 -3.28
N THR A 281 -42.32 8.02 -4.08
CA THR A 281 -41.69 6.78 -3.59
C THR A 281 -40.18 6.97 -3.39
N ILE A 282 -39.54 6.10 -2.59
CA ILE A 282 -38.08 6.13 -2.36
C ILE A 282 -37.30 5.93 -3.66
N ALA A 283 -37.77 5.06 -4.55
CA ALA A 283 -37.11 4.81 -5.84
C ALA A 283 -37.12 6.05 -6.75
N ALA A 284 -38.27 6.72 -6.86
CA ALA A 284 -38.40 7.95 -7.65
C ALA A 284 -37.60 9.11 -7.04
N LEU A 285 -37.55 9.18 -5.70
CA LEU A 285 -36.75 10.17 -5.01
C LEU A 285 -35.26 9.91 -5.17
N SER A 286 -34.82 8.64 -5.12
CA SER A 286 -33.44 8.22 -5.35
C SER A 286 -32.95 8.62 -6.74
N GLU A 287 -33.77 8.42 -7.77
CA GLU A 287 -33.48 8.87 -9.14
C GLU A 287 -33.35 10.40 -9.22
N ARG A 288 -34.27 11.14 -8.58
CA ARG A 288 -34.29 12.62 -8.59
C ARG A 288 -33.08 13.24 -7.87
N ILE A 289 -32.51 12.56 -6.89
CA ILE A 289 -31.28 12.98 -6.19
C ILE A 289 -30.00 12.42 -6.81
N ASN A 290 -30.08 11.77 -7.99
CA ASN A 290 -28.99 11.12 -8.74
C ASN A 290 -28.32 9.94 -8.01
N HIS A 291 -29.09 9.11 -7.32
CA HIS A 291 -28.61 7.93 -6.58
C HIS A 291 -27.46 8.22 -5.60
N ILE A 292 -27.44 9.43 -5.05
CA ILE A 292 -26.39 9.88 -4.12
C ILE A 292 -26.38 9.10 -2.79
N ALA A 293 -27.47 8.40 -2.46
CA ALA A 293 -27.62 7.56 -1.28
C ALA A 293 -28.37 6.26 -1.60
N ARG A 294 -28.12 5.21 -0.81
CA ARG A 294 -28.85 3.94 -0.93
C ARG A 294 -30.30 4.14 -0.50
N CYS A 295 -31.22 3.36 -1.04
CA CYS A 295 -32.65 3.45 -0.69
C CYS A 295 -32.90 3.33 0.83
N ALA A 296 -32.12 2.50 1.53
CA ALA A 296 -32.21 2.34 2.98
C ALA A 296 -31.81 3.60 3.77
N ASP A 297 -30.83 4.39 3.28
CA ASP A 297 -30.44 5.65 3.93
C ASP A 297 -31.47 6.76 3.65
N ILE A 298 -32.08 6.76 2.45
CA ILE A 298 -33.16 7.69 2.10
C ILE A 298 -34.39 7.43 2.96
N GLU A 299 -34.73 6.15 3.17
CA GLU A 299 -35.82 5.70 4.04
C GLU A 299 -35.54 6.06 5.52
N ASP A 300 -34.34 5.78 6.03
CA ASP A 300 -33.93 6.15 7.40
C ASP A 300 -34.06 7.67 7.65
N ILE A 301 -33.72 8.49 6.67
CA ILE A 301 -33.90 9.94 6.77
C ILE A 301 -35.38 10.30 6.77
N LEU A 302 -36.17 9.80 5.81
CA LEU A 302 -37.58 10.18 5.67
C LEU A 302 -38.47 9.71 6.83
N ASP A 303 -38.15 8.58 7.47
CA ASP A 303 -38.92 8.04 8.58
C ASP A 303 -38.65 8.76 9.91
N ASN A 304 -37.51 9.45 10.02
CA ASN A 304 -37.04 10.01 11.29
C ASN A 304 -36.91 11.53 11.30
N VAL A 305 -37.41 12.24 10.28
CA VAL A 305 -37.38 13.71 10.18
C VAL A 305 -38.74 14.36 10.45
N SER A 306 -38.71 15.55 11.04
CA SER A 306 -39.90 16.25 11.53
C SER A 306 -40.82 16.83 10.46
N TRP A 307 -40.40 16.84 9.19
CA TRP A 307 -41.09 17.47 8.05
C TRP A 307 -41.53 16.46 6.97
N SER A 308 -41.34 15.16 7.21
CA SER A 308 -41.74 14.06 6.31
C SER A 308 -42.89 13.26 6.92
N THR A 309 -43.83 12.84 6.09
CA THR A 309 -44.92 11.92 6.46
C THR A 309 -45.10 10.85 5.40
N CYS A 310 -45.36 9.61 5.80
CA CYS A 310 -45.59 8.49 4.89
C CYS A 310 -47.07 8.09 4.92
N GLU A 311 -47.76 8.28 3.78
CA GLU A 311 -49.14 7.81 3.56
C GLU A 311 -49.16 6.89 2.35
N ASP A 312 -49.70 5.67 2.50
CA ASP A 312 -49.81 4.67 1.41
C ASP A 312 -48.49 4.38 0.66
N ARG A 313 -47.38 4.27 1.39
CA ARG A 313 -46.01 4.08 0.86
C ARG A 313 -45.52 5.23 -0.03
N ARG A 314 -46.09 6.42 0.12
CA ARG A 314 -45.64 7.66 -0.50
C ARG A 314 -45.30 8.69 0.57
N TYR A 315 -44.13 9.30 0.42
CA TYR A 315 -43.63 10.33 1.31
C TYR A 315 -44.06 11.72 0.84
N LYS A 316 -44.53 12.54 1.79
CA LYS A 316 -45.02 13.92 1.60
C LYS A 316 -44.36 14.88 2.58
N PHE A 317 -44.19 16.13 2.16
CA PHE A 317 -43.71 17.22 3.01
C PHE A 317 -44.86 17.77 3.88
N SER A 318 -44.62 17.98 5.18
CA SER A 318 -45.63 18.47 6.14
C SER A 318 -45.08 19.59 7.04
N GLU A 319 -45.84 20.67 7.23
CA GLU A 319 -45.43 21.85 8.04
C GLU A 319 -46.09 21.98 9.44
N GLU A 320 -47.11 21.17 9.80
CA GLU A 320 -47.92 21.37 11.02
C GLU A 320 -47.79 20.25 12.08
N ILE A 321 -47.12 20.52 13.22
CA ILE A 321 -47.51 20.08 14.58
C ILE A 321 -47.11 21.16 15.60
N SER A 322 -48.08 21.71 16.35
CA SER A 322 -47.88 22.62 17.48
C SER A 322 -48.85 22.28 18.62
N ARG A 323 -48.35 22.26 19.87
CA ARG A 323 -48.96 22.79 21.12
C ARG A 323 -48.45 22.07 22.38
N HIS A 324 -47.59 22.72 23.17
CA HIS A 324 -47.88 23.20 24.53
C HIS A 324 -46.60 23.66 25.23
N ASP A 325 -46.45 24.97 25.37
CA ASP A 325 -45.75 25.62 26.49
C ASP A 325 -46.68 25.65 27.71
N GLU A 326 -46.16 25.45 28.92
CA GLU A 326 -46.27 26.42 30.03
C GLU A 326 -45.25 26.11 31.17
N PRO A 327 -44.88 27.12 31.99
CA PRO A 327 -43.62 27.20 32.76
C PRO A 327 -43.80 27.11 34.30
N VAL A 328 -42.71 27.15 35.09
CA VAL A 328 -42.53 27.79 36.45
C VAL A 328 -41.67 27.01 37.49
N GLU A 329 -40.60 27.70 37.93
CA GLU A 329 -39.96 27.86 39.28
C GLU A 329 -39.14 26.80 40.06
N VAL A 330 -38.23 27.40 40.84
CA VAL A 330 -37.05 26.94 41.58
C VAL A 330 -37.40 26.56 43.04
N SER A 331 -36.84 25.48 43.60
CA SER A 331 -36.01 25.50 44.84
C SER A 331 -35.76 24.13 45.51
N ALA A 332 -34.51 23.99 45.99
CA ALA A 332 -33.91 23.21 47.08
C ALA A 332 -34.68 22.06 47.78
N GLY A 333 -33.96 20.92 47.96
CA GLY A 333 -34.26 19.93 49.00
C GLY A 333 -33.44 18.64 48.91
N LEU A 334 -32.43 18.51 49.78
CA LEU A 334 -31.63 17.31 50.08
C LEU A 334 -32.49 16.05 50.37
N LEU A 335 -32.05 14.86 49.95
CA LEU A 335 -31.53 13.79 50.83
C LEU A 335 -31.28 12.46 50.07
N GLU A 336 -30.21 11.80 50.51
CA GLU A 336 -29.69 10.49 50.13
C GLU A 336 -30.72 9.35 50.17
N LEU A 337 -30.53 8.34 49.31
CA LEU A 337 -30.78 6.92 49.62
C LEU A 337 -29.89 6.04 48.73
N GLU A 338 -28.81 5.51 49.32
CA GLU A 338 -27.98 4.45 48.75
C GLU A 338 -28.78 3.16 48.58
N VAL A 339 -28.64 2.51 47.42
CA VAL A 339 -28.83 1.06 47.27
C VAL A 339 -27.54 0.50 46.65
N MET A 340 -26.78 -0.21 47.49
CA MET A 340 -25.49 -0.81 47.14
C MET A 340 -25.65 -1.92 46.08
N GLN A 341 -24.80 -1.87 45.05
CA GLN A 341 -24.42 -3.01 44.22
C GLN A 341 -22.91 -3.32 44.42
N PRO A 342 -22.44 -4.57 44.22
CA PRO A 342 -21.09 -4.97 44.55
C PRO A 342 -20.08 -4.30 43.61
N LYS A 343 -19.18 -3.50 44.19
CA LYS A 343 -18.15 -2.75 43.49
C LYS A 343 -17.02 -3.69 43.08
N VAL A 344 -17.02 -4.15 41.83
CA VAL A 344 -15.78 -4.62 41.19
C VAL A 344 -15.00 -3.36 40.83
N GLU A 345 -13.85 -3.13 41.47
CA GLU A 345 -13.02 -1.97 41.21
C GLU A 345 -12.39 -2.08 39.81
N PHE A 346 -12.87 -1.26 38.88
CA PHE A 346 -12.27 -1.08 37.56
C PHE A 346 -11.32 0.11 37.59
N ASN A 347 -10.20 -0.01 36.89
CA ASN A 347 -9.28 1.11 36.72
C ASN A 347 -9.72 1.95 35.52
N VAL A 348 -9.59 3.26 35.60
CA VAL A 348 -9.87 4.19 34.50
C VAL A 348 -8.55 4.70 33.91
N VAL A 349 -8.47 4.79 32.60
CA VAL A 349 -7.31 5.36 31.91
C VAL A 349 -7.17 6.84 32.26
N ASP A 350 -5.99 7.24 32.76
CA ASP A 350 -5.63 8.64 32.96
C ASP A 350 -4.85 9.16 31.75
N PHE A 351 -5.49 9.99 30.94
CA PHE A 351 -4.86 10.59 29.76
C PHE A 351 -3.83 11.69 30.11
N ASN A 352 -3.82 12.21 31.35
CA ASN A 352 -2.79 13.14 31.79
C ASN A 352 -1.46 12.45 32.12
N ASN A 353 -1.50 11.15 32.44
CA ASN A 353 -0.33 10.35 32.79
C ASN A 353 -0.45 8.92 32.25
N ILE A 354 -0.12 8.74 30.96
CA ILE A 354 -0.16 7.42 30.31
C ILE A 354 0.99 6.55 30.85
N GLY A 355 0.64 5.59 31.72
CA GLY A 355 1.55 4.56 32.25
C GLY A 355 1.74 3.34 31.33
N ASP A 356 2.31 2.25 31.85
CA ASP A 356 2.40 0.98 31.12
C ASP A 356 1.09 0.18 31.22
N TYR A 357 0.52 -0.15 30.06
CA TYR A 357 -0.72 -0.91 29.90
C TYR A 357 -0.48 -2.33 29.39
N SER A 358 0.76 -2.81 29.42
CA SER A 358 1.09 -4.21 29.17
C SER A 358 0.32 -5.14 30.12
N TYR A 359 -0.22 -6.24 29.59
CA TYR A 359 -1.02 -7.22 30.35
C TYR A 359 -2.33 -6.69 30.96
N THR A 360 -2.90 -5.62 30.41
CA THR A 360 -4.24 -5.12 30.78
C THR A 360 -5.30 -5.49 29.73
N LYS A 361 -6.56 -5.57 30.14
CA LYS A 361 -7.71 -5.80 29.25
C LYS A 361 -8.72 -4.66 29.41
N PRO A 362 -9.16 -3.99 28.34
CA PRO A 362 -10.21 -2.99 28.41
C PRO A 362 -11.57 -3.67 28.63
N ILE A 363 -12.48 -2.98 29.31
CA ILE A 363 -13.79 -3.46 29.72
C ILE A 363 -14.91 -2.63 29.10
N SER A 364 -14.77 -1.31 29.09
CA SER A 364 -15.73 -0.42 28.43
C SER A 364 -15.07 0.87 27.97
N ILE A 365 -15.70 1.51 26.98
CA ILE A 365 -15.36 2.87 26.54
C ILE A 365 -16.62 3.73 26.64
N SER A 366 -16.49 4.98 27.05
CA SER A 366 -17.56 5.99 27.04
C SER A 366 -17.06 7.20 26.27
N TYR A 367 -17.88 7.74 25.39
CA TYR A 367 -17.58 8.93 24.60
C TYR A 367 -18.82 9.86 24.63
N PHE A 368 -18.72 11.04 25.25
CA PHE A 368 -19.83 11.98 25.48
C PHE A 368 -21.14 11.30 25.96
N ASP A 369 -21.03 10.51 27.03
CA ASP A 369 -22.11 9.72 27.66
C ASP A 369 -22.61 8.47 26.89
N ASP A 370 -22.12 8.22 25.68
CA ASP A 370 -22.38 6.98 24.94
C ASP A 370 -21.41 5.87 25.37
N ARG A 371 -21.88 4.97 26.25
CA ARG A 371 -21.09 3.84 26.78
C ARG A 371 -21.19 2.60 25.90
N ILE A 372 -20.04 2.08 25.49
CA ILE A 372 -19.84 0.86 24.73
C ILE A 372 -19.13 -0.16 25.63
N THR A 373 -19.84 -1.21 26.03
CA THR A 373 -19.33 -2.29 26.90
C THR A 373 -18.82 -3.52 26.14
N ASP A 374 -19.05 -3.57 24.84
CA ASP A 374 -18.60 -4.63 23.94
C ASP A 374 -17.22 -4.27 23.38
N VAL A 375 -16.14 -4.48 24.15
CA VAL A 375 -14.76 -4.24 23.70
C VAL A 375 -13.87 -5.46 23.97
N ALA A 376 -13.41 -6.09 22.89
CA ALA A 376 -12.67 -7.35 22.97
C ALA A 376 -11.17 -7.17 23.27
N SER A 377 -10.58 -6.03 22.87
CA SER A 377 -9.14 -5.75 22.98
C SER A 377 -8.84 -4.25 22.91
N TRP A 378 -7.61 -3.86 23.26
CA TRP A 378 -7.14 -2.47 23.09
C TRP A 378 -7.19 -2.01 21.63
N THR A 379 -6.98 -2.90 20.67
CA THR A 379 -7.14 -2.61 19.24
C THR A 379 -8.60 -2.31 18.88
N ASP A 380 -9.55 -3.00 19.51
CA ASP A 380 -10.97 -2.79 19.29
C ASP A 380 -11.45 -1.46 19.89
N VAL A 381 -10.98 -1.12 21.10
CA VAL A 381 -11.13 0.21 21.69
C VAL A 381 -10.61 1.29 20.74
N TYR A 382 -9.43 1.08 20.16
CA TYR A 382 -8.80 2.03 19.27
C TYR A 382 -9.63 2.27 18.00
N VAL A 383 -10.06 1.20 17.33
CA VAL A 383 -10.87 1.32 16.11
C VAL A 383 -12.21 1.99 16.40
N LYS A 384 -12.90 1.60 17.48
CA LYS A 384 -14.22 2.16 17.84
C LYS A 384 -14.15 3.64 18.21
N LEU A 385 -13.21 4.00 19.08
CA LEU A 385 -13.06 5.39 19.53
C LEU A 385 -12.59 6.31 18.40
N VAL A 386 -11.65 5.87 17.55
CA VAL A 386 -11.19 6.65 16.40
C VAL A 386 -12.26 6.77 15.33
N SER A 387 -13.13 5.77 15.18
CA SER A 387 -14.29 5.86 14.27
C SER A 387 -15.25 6.96 14.74
N ASN A 388 -15.59 6.99 16.03
CA ASN A 388 -16.44 8.04 16.60
C ASN A 388 -15.80 9.43 16.47
N LEU A 389 -14.51 9.55 16.80
CA LEU A 389 -13.78 10.82 16.63
C LEU A 389 -13.68 11.26 15.17
N TYR A 390 -13.57 10.33 14.22
CA TYR A 390 -13.55 10.66 12.80
C TYR A 390 -14.92 11.13 12.31
N ASP A 391 -16.01 10.51 12.76
CA ASP A 391 -17.35 10.96 12.39
C ASP A 391 -17.62 12.40 12.87
N ASP A 392 -17.15 12.78 14.06
CA ASP A 392 -17.36 14.11 14.63
C ASP A 392 -16.32 15.16 14.17
N TYR A 393 -15.07 14.75 13.97
CA TYR A 393 -13.93 15.67 13.75
C TYR A 393 -13.12 15.36 12.48
N TRP A 394 -13.74 14.76 11.46
CA TRP A 394 -13.07 14.32 10.21
C TRP A 394 -12.11 15.35 9.60
N SER A 395 -12.45 16.65 9.69
CA SER A 395 -11.67 17.75 9.11
C SER A 395 -10.38 18.05 9.87
N SER A 396 -10.28 17.62 11.12
CA SER A 396 -9.14 17.86 12.01
C SER A 396 -8.22 16.64 12.12
N ILE A 397 -8.72 15.43 11.84
CA ILE A 397 -7.92 14.20 11.88
C ILE A 397 -6.95 14.15 10.69
N PRO A 398 -5.63 14.01 10.93
CA PRO A 398 -4.65 14.05 9.86
C PRO A 398 -4.65 12.75 9.04
N VAL A 399 -4.94 12.88 7.74
CA VAL A 399 -4.90 11.78 6.77
C VAL A 399 -3.51 11.65 6.17
N GLY A 400 -2.98 10.43 6.10
CA GLY A 400 -1.66 10.13 5.53
C GLY A 400 -0.49 10.40 6.48
N LYS A 401 -0.75 10.61 7.78
CA LYS A 401 0.27 10.95 8.79
C LYS A 401 0.08 10.14 10.07
N SER A 402 1.09 10.17 10.93
CA SER A 402 1.00 9.71 12.32
C SER A 402 0.25 10.73 13.18
N PHE A 403 -0.57 10.27 14.12
CA PHE A 403 -1.30 11.13 15.07
C PHE A 403 -0.37 11.81 16.07
N THR A 404 0.80 11.23 16.35
CA THR A 404 1.81 11.79 17.27
C THR A 404 2.83 12.67 16.54
N GLY A 405 2.70 12.85 15.23
CA GLY A 405 3.57 13.71 14.42
C GLY A 405 4.93 13.10 14.02
N SER A 406 5.25 11.90 14.50
CA SER A 406 6.42 11.10 14.10
C SER A 406 6.05 9.63 13.92
N GLY A 407 6.71 8.93 13.00
CA GLY A 407 6.52 7.51 12.71
C GLY A 407 5.59 7.17 11.53
N ARG A 408 5.32 5.87 11.36
CA ARG A 408 4.51 5.31 10.27
C ARG A 408 3.10 5.90 10.25
N VAL A 409 2.48 5.91 9.07
CA VAL A 409 1.15 6.48 8.88
C VAL A 409 0.13 5.72 9.73
N ASP A 410 -0.61 6.46 10.57
CA ASP A 410 -1.62 5.87 11.44
C ASP A 410 -2.99 5.79 10.76
N PHE A 411 -3.33 6.75 9.90
CA PHE A 411 -4.67 6.83 9.31
C PHE A 411 -4.63 7.30 7.85
N GLY A 412 -5.39 6.64 6.97
CA GLY A 412 -5.29 6.89 5.53
C GLY A 412 -6.34 6.21 4.67
N ASN A 413 -6.44 6.62 3.41
CA ASN A 413 -7.28 5.96 2.41
C ASN A 413 -6.71 4.60 1.95
N LYS A 414 -7.43 3.89 1.08
CA LYS A 414 -7.03 2.57 0.56
C LYS A 414 -5.64 2.51 -0.09
N GLU A 415 -5.13 3.61 -0.65
CA GLU A 415 -3.78 3.66 -1.21
C GLU A 415 -2.71 3.73 -0.11
N ILE A 416 -2.98 4.53 0.93
CA ILE A 416 -2.12 4.69 2.12
C ILE A 416 -2.16 3.44 3.00
N ALA A 417 -3.29 2.73 3.06
CA ALA A 417 -3.42 1.46 3.77
C ALA A 417 -2.41 0.41 3.29
N ARG A 418 -1.96 0.48 2.03
CA ARG A 418 -0.94 -0.42 1.47
C ARG A 418 0.44 -0.24 2.11
N THR A 419 0.69 0.90 2.76
CA THR A 419 1.95 1.18 3.48
C THR A 419 1.88 0.84 4.97
N MET A 420 0.70 0.46 5.48
CA MET A 420 0.49 0.04 6.87
C MET A 420 0.81 -1.46 7.05
N THR A 421 1.21 -1.83 8.27
CA THR A 421 1.57 -3.20 8.66
C THR A 421 0.33 -4.02 9.03
N ALA A 422 -0.61 -3.45 9.79
CA ALA A 422 -1.91 -4.07 10.09
C ALA A 422 -3.05 -3.04 9.95
N PRO A 423 -3.39 -2.62 8.72
CA PRO A 423 -4.49 -1.69 8.50
C PRO A 423 -5.83 -2.35 8.84
N LYS A 424 -6.60 -1.74 9.74
CA LYS A 424 -8.01 -2.09 9.97
C LYS A 424 -8.93 -1.03 9.35
N PRO A 425 -10.02 -1.44 8.69
CA PRO A 425 -10.94 -0.50 8.08
C PRO A 425 -11.66 0.33 9.14
N ILE A 426 -11.83 1.61 8.83
CA ILE A 426 -12.71 2.59 9.47
C ILE A 426 -13.73 3.05 8.39
N PHE A 427 -14.78 3.75 8.81
CA PHE A 427 -15.82 4.30 7.95
C PHE A 427 -15.27 5.07 6.70
N MET A 428 -16.04 5.12 5.60
CA MET A 428 -15.71 5.80 4.32
C MET A 428 -14.39 5.39 3.60
N GLN A 429 -14.04 4.10 3.57
CA GLN A 429 -12.83 3.59 2.89
C GLN A 429 -11.51 4.11 3.49
N MET A 430 -11.54 4.49 4.76
CA MET A 430 -10.38 4.86 5.55
C MET A 430 -9.85 3.65 6.33
N TYR A 431 -8.57 3.67 6.68
CA TYR A 431 -7.88 2.58 7.36
C TYR A 431 -7.01 3.14 8.47
N LEU A 432 -6.94 2.40 9.58
CA LEU A 432 -6.18 2.71 10.79
C LEU A 432 -5.09 1.65 10.99
N GLU A 433 -3.84 2.05 11.24
CA GLU A 433 -2.76 1.15 11.63
C GLU A 433 -3.02 0.59 13.03
N THR A 434 -3.01 -0.73 13.17
CA THR A 434 -3.33 -1.41 14.44
C THR A 434 -2.23 -2.30 14.98
N ASN A 435 -1.06 -2.37 14.32
CA ASN A 435 0.11 -3.10 14.83
C ASN A 435 0.82 -2.31 15.95
N LEU A 436 0.14 -2.12 17.09
CA LEU A 436 0.57 -1.27 18.20
C LEU A 436 0.35 -1.97 19.55
N SER A 437 1.21 -1.68 20.52
CA SER A 437 1.00 -2.09 21.92
C SER A 437 -0.16 -1.30 22.55
N ALA A 438 -0.75 -1.83 23.64
CA ALA A 438 -1.81 -1.15 24.38
C ALA A 438 -1.39 0.27 24.83
N THR A 439 -0.15 0.42 25.29
CA THR A 439 0.43 1.72 25.69
C THR A 439 0.54 2.68 24.50
N ASN A 440 0.99 2.19 23.34
CA ASN A 440 1.09 3.02 22.13
C ASN A 440 -0.28 3.41 21.57
N ILE A 441 -1.28 2.53 21.70
CA ILE A 441 -2.67 2.80 21.32
C ILE A 441 -3.21 3.98 22.14
N LEU A 442 -3.05 3.95 23.47
CA LEU A 442 -3.50 5.03 24.35
C LEU A 442 -2.75 6.34 24.09
N GLY A 443 -1.45 6.27 23.81
CA GLY A 443 -0.65 7.43 23.39
C GLY A 443 -1.19 8.10 22.12
N LYS A 444 -1.64 7.30 21.14
CA LYS A 444 -2.24 7.79 19.90
C LYS A 444 -3.66 8.31 20.09
N ILE A 445 -4.46 7.68 20.95
CA ILE A 445 -5.79 8.17 21.34
C ILE A 445 -5.67 9.55 21.98
N LYS A 446 -4.75 9.72 22.94
CA LYS A 446 -4.51 11.03 23.57
C LYS A 446 -4.13 12.09 22.54
N ALA A 447 -3.20 11.78 21.64
CA ALA A 447 -2.79 12.72 20.60
C ALA A 447 -3.96 13.11 19.69
N LEU A 448 -4.87 12.16 19.39
CA LEU A 448 -6.09 12.44 18.64
C LEU A 448 -7.08 13.31 19.41
N LEU A 449 -7.28 13.08 20.70
CA LEU A 449 -8.13 13.93 21.54
C LEU A 449 -7.59 15.37 21.59
N ASP A 450 -6.26 15.52 21.69
CA ASP A 450 -5.58 16.81 21.63
C ASP A 450 -5.76 17.51 20.27
N ILE A 451 -5.66 16.76 19.17
CA ILE A 451 -5.90 17.26 17.80
C ILE A 451 -7.36 17.68 17.60
N CYS A 452 -8.30 16.88 18.09
CA CYS A 452 -9.73 17.13 17.97
C CYS A 452 -10.26 18.15 19.00
N ARG A 453 -9.42 18.58 19.95
CA ARG A 453 -9.77 19.46 21.07
C ARG A 453 -10.92 18.91 21.92
N VAL A 454 -10.92 17.61 22.15
CA VAL A 454 -11.89 16.93 23.02
C VAL A 454 -11.30 16.86 24.42
N ASP A 455 -11.98 17.43 25.42
CA ASP A 455 -11.56 17.34 26.81
C ASP A 455 -11.57 15.88 27.29
N TYR A 456 -10.54 15.48 28.04
CA TYR A 456 -10.36 14.08 28.47
C TYR A 456 -11.51 13.57 29.35
N GLU A 457 -12.26 14.47 30.00
CA GLU A 457 -13.45 14.14 30.81
C GLU A 457 -14.58 13.53 29.96
N ASN A 458 -14.60 13.79 28.65
CA ASN A 458 -15.60 13.26 27.72
C ASN A 458 -15.26 11.85 27.21
N VAL A 459 -14.12 11.28 27.61
CA VAL A 459 -13.68 9.95 27.19
C VAL A 459 -13.26 9.12 28.40
N ILE A 460 -14.04 8.09 28.73
CA ILE A 460 -13.76 7.19 29.85
C ILE A 460 -13.44 5.80 29.30
N ILE A 461 -12.25 5.28 29.58
CA ILE A 461 -11.89 3.90 29.25
C ILE A 461 -11.63 3.13 30.53
N GLU A 462 -12.44 2.12 30.80
CA GLU A 462 -12.30 1.22 31.95
C GLU A 462 -11.50 -0.02 31.56
N TYR A 463 -10.58 -0.46 32.43
CA TYR A 463 -9.73 -1.62 32.21
C TYR A 463 -9.41 -2.39 33.49
N GLN A 464 -8.98 -3.65 33.32
CA GLN A 464 -8.58 -4.54 34.40
C GLN A 464 -7.13 -5.00 34.23
N ARG A 465 -6.39 -5.06 35.34
CA ARG A 465 -5.06 -5.67 35.40
C ARG A 465 -5.19 -7.15 35.74
N LYS A 466 -4.35 -7.98 35.11
CA LYS A 466 -4.38 -9.44 35.26
C LYS A 466 -4.07 -9.95 36.68
N SER A 467 -3.66 -9.08 37.60
CA SER A 467 -3.38 -9.37 39.01
C SER A 467 -4.61 -9.37 39.92
N ASP A 468 -5.76 -8.83 39.48
CA ASP A 468 -6.86 -8.49 40.40
C ASP A 468 -8.05 -9.47 40.32
N THR A 469 -7.81 -10.73 39.97
CA THR A 469 -8.88 -11.74 39.87
C THR A 469 -8.94 -12.63 41.11
N VAL A 470 -9.82 -12.29 42.06
CA VAL A 470 -10.31 -13.21 43.09
C VAL A 470 -11.32 -14.20 42.48
N ALA A 471 -11.35 -15.42 43.04
CA ALA A 471 -11.90 -16.68 42.55
C ALA A 471 -13.34 -16.74 41.98
N MET A 472 -13.53 -17.74 41.10
CA MET A 472 -14.68 -18.09 40.23
C MET A 472 -16.00 -18.52 40.93
N PRO A 473 -17.08 -18.72 40.15
CA PRO A 473 -17.53 -20.11 39.89
C PRO A 473 -17.91 -20.45 38.43
N ARG A 474 -17.87 -21.78 38.17
CA ARG A 474 -18.16 -22.57 36.96
C ARG A 474 -19.54 -22.32 36.31
N VAL A 475 -19.64 -22.47 34.98
CA VAL A 475 -20.59 -23.32 34.18
C VAL A 475 -20.08 -23.34 32.71
N THR A 476 -19.43 -24.39 32.19
CA THR A 476 -19.92 -25.57 31.42
C THR A 476 -20.63 -25.26 30.08
N ILE A 477 -20.08 -25.80 28.97
CA ILE A 477 -20.67 -26.32 27.69
C ILE A 477 -19.52 -26.32 26.65
N ALA A 478 -18.80 -27.44 26.45
CA ALA A 478 -19.05 -28.60 25.57
C ALA A 478 -18.38 -28.45 24.18
N GLN A 479 -17.45 -29.37 23.91
CA GLN A 479 -16.66 -29.56 22.68
C GLN A 479 -17.39 -30.49 21.69
N ASP A 480 -16.91 -30.55 20.43
CA ASP A 480 -16.34 -31.81 19.90
C ASP A 480 -15.74 -31.69 18.48
N SER A 481 -14.47 -32.09 18.33
CA SER A 481 -14.03 -33.11 17.36
C SER A 481 -12.52 -33.43 17.43
N PRO A 482 -12.09 -34.65 17.05
CA PRO A 482 -11.01 -35.38 17.71
C PRO A 482 -9.75 -35.56 16.84
N MET A 483 -8.59 -35.43 17.47
CA MET A 483 -7.33 -36.05 17.04
C MET A 483 -6.49 -36.18 18.31
N TYR A 484 -5.69 -37.24 18.44
CA TYR A 484 -4.91 -37.62 19.63
C TYR A 484 -5.69 -38.49 20.63
N SER A 485 -5.57 -39.81 20.48
CA SER A 485 -5.81 -40.75 21.56
C SER A 485 -4.72 -41.81 21.49
N GLY A 486 -3.80 -41.81 22.46
CA GLY A 486 -2.83 -42.89 22.68
C GLY A 486 -1.34 -42.54 22.55
N MET A 487 -0.94 -41.27 22.50
CA MET A 487 0.49 -40.89 22.40
C MET A 487 1.10 -40.62 23.78
N VAL A 488 2.32 -41.12 24.01
CA VAL A 488 3.12 -40.82 25.21
C VAL A 488 3.35 -39.30 25.30
N ILE A 489 3.06 -38.71 26.47
CA ILE A 489 3.27 -37.27 26.70
C ILE A 489 4.76 -37.05 26.95
N ASP A 490 5.43 -36.52 25.94
CA ASP A 490 6.85 -36.25 25.93
C ASP A 490 7.16 -34.94 25.19
N SER A 491 8.44 -34.60 25.16
CA SER A 491 8.95 -33.43 24.43
C SER A 491 8.47 -33.37 22.97
N ASN A 492 8.33 -34.51 22.29
CA ASN A 492 8.00 -34.56 20.87
C ASN A 492 6.50 -34.34 20.63
N SER A 493 5.64 -34.96 21.43
CA SER A 493 4.19 -34.73 21.36
C SER A 493 3.82 -33.30 21.75
N PHE A 494 4.50 -32.71 22.74
CA PHE A 494 4.33 -31.30 23.06
C PHE A 494 4.87 -30.36 21.97
N THR A 495 5.99 -30.70 21.33
CA THR A 495 6.51 -29.94 20.16
C THR A 495 5.51 -29.96 19.01
N ALA A 496 4.93 -31.12 18.71
CA ALA A 496 3.92 -31.27 17.68
C ALA A 496 2.66 -30.45 17.98
N PHE A 497 2.23 -30.38 19.26
CA PHE A 497 1.15 -29.51 19.70
C PHE A 497 1.48 -28.02 19.48
N LEU A 498 2.68 -27.57 19.89
CA LEU A 498 3.09 -26.17 19.71
C LEU A 498 3.20 -25.75 18.24
N SER A 499 3.67 -26.64 17.37
CA SER A 499 3.80 -26.36 15.94
C SER A 499 2.45 -26.45 15.21
N ASN A 500 1.70 -27.55 15.41
CA ASN A 500 0.50 -27.84 14.61
C ASN A 500 -0.78 -27.20 15.16
N HIS A 501 -0.94 -27.14 16.48
CA HIS A 501 -2.14 -26.58 17.12
C HIS A 501 -1.99 -25.07 17.38
N GLU A 502 -0.85 -24.68 17.95
CA GLU A 502 -0.58 -23.26 18.28
C GLU A 502 0.07 -22.47 17.13
N GLY A 503 0.59 -23.13 16.09
CA GLY A 503 1.17 -22.48 14.91
C GLY A 503 2.50 -21.76 15.17
N MET A 504 3.27 -22.20 16.17
CA MET A 504 4.51 -21.52 16.57
C MET A 504 5.70 -21.91 15.66
N ALA A 505 6.61 -20.96 15.45
CA ALA A 505 7.85 -21.21 14.71
C ALA A 505 8.77 -22.22 15.43
N ASP A 506 9.45 -23.09 14.69
CA ASP A 506 10.28 -24.18 15.24
C ASP A 506 11.30 -23.76 16.28
N GLY A 507 11.93 -22.59 16.11
CA GLY A 507 12.85 -22.02 17.10
C GLY A 507 12.18 -21.74 18.45
N THR A 508 10.92 -21.33 18.43
CA THR A 508 10.10 -21.07 19.63
C THR A 508 9.62 -22.38 20.25
N CYS A 509 9.26 -23.37 19.44
CA CYS A 509 8.87 -24.71 19.93
C CYS A 509 10.02 -25.37 20.71
N ARG A 510 11.22 -25.43 20.12
CA ARG A 510 12.43 -25.95 20.78
C ARG A 510 12.75 -25.16 22.06
N SER A 511 12.55 -23.85 22.01
CA SER A 511 12.76 -22.95 23.15
C SER A 511 11.80 -23.28 24.32
N TYR A 512 10.51 -23.51 24.08
CA TYR A 512 9.57 -23.83 25.17
C TYR A 512 9.73 -25.24 25.72
N VAL A 513 10.03 -26.21 24.87
CA VAL A 513 10.34 -27.57 25.28
C VAL A 513 11.57 -27.60 26.19
N SER A 514 12.65 -26.91 25.79
CA SER A 514 13.84 -26.77 26.62
C SER A 514 13.53 -26.09 27.95
N ALA A 515 12.66 -25.08 27.97
CA ALA A 515 12.29 -24.40 29.20
C ALA A 515 11.56 -25.34 30.18
N ILE A 516 10.68 -26.21 29.69
CA ILE A 516 9.99 -27.20 30.53
C ILE A 516 10.98 -28.22 31.09
N SER A 517 11.88 -28.76 30.26
CA SER A 517 12.90 -29.70 30.73
C SER A 517 13.83 -29.08 31.79
N THR A 518 14.24 -27.82 31.60
CA THR A 518 15.06 -27.10 32.57
C THR A 518 14.32 -26.86 33.88
N ALA A 519 13.03 -26.53 33.83
CA ALA A 519 12.24 -26.32 35.04
C ALA A 519 11.93 -27.61 35.80
N GLU A 520 11.71 -28.72 35.09
CA GLU A 520 11.55 -30.04 35.69
C GLU A 520 12.85 -30.48 36.39
N HIS A 521 14.00 -30.18 35.78
CA HIS A 521 15.31 -30.44 36.39
C HIS A 521 15.51 -29.62 37.66
N TYR A 522 15.17 -28.32 37.63
CA TYR A 522 15.24 -27.45 38.80
C TYR A 522 14.37 -27.97 39.95
N ALA A 523 13.13 -28.39 39.68
CA ALA A 523 12.25 -28.96 40.71
C ALA A 523 12.85 -30.23 41.35
N LYS A 524 13.56 -31.06 40.57
CA LYS A 524 14.25 -32.27 41.07
C LYS A 524 15.48 -31.93 41.91
N GLU A 525 16.32 -30.99 41.45
CA GLU A 525 17.54 -30.59 42.18
C GLU A 525 17.23 -29.89 43.51
N HIS A 526 16.11 -29.17 43.57
CA HIS A 526 15.66 -28.46 44.77
C HIS A 526 14.68 -29.29 45.63
N TYR A 527 14.55 -30.60 45.36
CA TYR A 527 13.76 -31.57 46.13
C TYR A 527 12.29 -31.17 46.36
N PHE A 528 11.62 -30.68 45.32
CA PHE A 528 10.19 -30.38 45.42
C PHE A 528 9.37 -31.67 45.51
N GLU A 529 8.27 -31.62 46.29
CA GLU A 529 7.37 -32.75 46.50
C GLU A 529 6.76 -33.26 45.18
N HIS A 530 6.46 -32.32 44.27
CA HIS A 530 6.08 -32.58 42.88
C HIS A 530 7.14 -32.01 41.94
N HIS A 531 7.60 -32.82 41.00
CA HIS A 531 8.77 -32.48 40.19
C HIS A 531 8.71 -33.02 38.76
N GLN A 532 7.53 -33.42 38.26
CA GLN A 532 7.35 -33.93 36.90
C GLN A 532 6.39 -33.02 36.12
N LEU A 533 6.84 -32.49 34.98
CA LEU A 533 6.06 -31.62 34.10
C LEU A 533 5.58 -32.37 32.85
N PHE A 534 6.42 -33.22 32.24
CA PHE A 534 5.99 -34.13 31.17
C PHE A 534 5.38 -35.41 31.77
N THR A 535 4.13 -35.31 32.23
CA THR A 535 3.36 -36.42 32.82
C THR A 535 1.94 -36.44 32.27
N SER A 536 1.31 -37.62 32.21
CA SER A 536 -0.12 -37.76 31.87
C SER A 536 -1.05 -37.34 33.01
N ASP A 537 -0.52 -37.12 34.22
CA ASP A 537 -1.27 -36.60 35.34
C ASP A 537 -1.23 -35.06 35.38
N TRP A 538 -2.33 -34.45 34.97
CA TRP A 538 -2.48 -32.99 34.99
C TRP A 538 -2.31 -32.40 36.40
N HIS A 539 -2.71 -33.13 37.45
CA HIS A 539 -2.61 -32.64 38.82
C HIS A 539 -1.16 -32.58 39.31
N GLU A 540 -0.36 -33.59 38.97
CA GLU A 540 1.09 -33.62 39.26
C GLU A 540 1.82 -32.48 38.52
N ALA A 541 1.53 -32.28 37.23
CA ALA A 541 2.11 -31.18 36.46
C ALA A 541 1.70 -29.81 37.02
N LYS A 542 0.43 -29.63 37.40
CA LYS A 542 -0.06 -28.37 37.96
C LYS A 542 0.56 -28.08 39.32
N ALA A 543 0.67 -29.08 40.18
CA ALA A 543 1.29 -28.94 41.50
C ALA A 543 2.79 -28.60 41.38
N THR A 544 3.50 -29.22 40.43
CA THR A 544 4.90 -28.88 40.11
C THR A 544 5.04 -27.42 39.64
N VAL A 545 4.15 -26.95 38.75
CA VAL A 545 4.16 -25.55 38.27
C VAL A 545 3.88 -24.57 39.43
N ASP A 546 2.94 -24.89 40.31
CA ASP A 546 2.61 -24.01 41.44
C ASP A 546 3.74 -23.95 42.47
N ALA A 547 4.41 -25.08 42.73
CA ALA A 547 5.60 -25.12 43.58
C ALA A 547 6.73 -24.25 43.01
N LEU A 548 6.99 -24.36 41.70
CA LEU A 548 8.00 -23.54 41.00
C LEU A 548 7.70 -22.05 41.07
N PHE A 549 6.44 -21.63 40.87
CA PHE A 549 6.04 -20.22 40.98
C PHE A 549 5.71 -19.75 42.40
N SER A 550 5.98 -20.59 43.40
CA SER A 550 5.99 -20.20 44.82
C SER A 550 7.41 -20.04 45.37
N ASP A 551 8.43 -20.52 44.65
CA ASP A 551 9.85 -20.34 45.00
C ASP A 551 10.38 -18.97 44.51
N PRO A 552 10.79 -18.05 45.40
CA PRO A 552 11.31 -16.74 45.03
C PRO A 552 12.53 -16.82 44.09
N VAL A 553 13.37 -17.85 44.25
CA VAL A 553 14.59 -18.03 43.44
C VAL A 553 14.24 -18.42 42.01
N PHE A 554 13.29 -19.32 41.83
CA PHE A 554 12.80 -19.69 40.50
C PHE A 554 12.01 -18.55 39.82
N ILE A 555 11.26 -17.74 40.56
CA ILE A 555 10.58 -16.55 40.02
C ILE A 555 11.60 -15.56 39.45
N GLU A 556 12.70 -15.30 40.17
CA GLU A 556 13.77 -14.43 39.67
C GLU A 556 14.46 -15.04 38.44
N TYR A 557 14.67 -16.36 38.44
CA TYR A 557 15.20 -17.08 37.29
C TYR A 557 14.28 -16.98 36.06
N ASN A 558 12.96 -17.05 36.26
CA ASN A 558 11.98 -16.85 35.20
C ASN A 558 11.93 -15.40 34.69
N ASN A 559 12.09 -14.42 35.57
CA ASN A 559 12.17 -13.01 35.18
C ASN A 559 13.42 -12.74 34.32
N ARG A 560 14.57 -13.32 34.67
CA ARG A 560 15.83 -13.23 33.88
C ARG A 560 15.72 -13.88 32.51
N GLN A 561 14.84 -14.87 32.34
CA GLN A 561 14.54 -15.53 31.06
C GLN A 561 13.30 -14.94 30.37
N HIS A 562 12.97 -13.67 30.64
CA HIS A 562 11.85 -12.94 30.02
C HIS A 562 10.49 -13.67 30.10
N ASN A 563 10.17 -14.30 31.24
CA ASN A 563 8.92 -15.05 31.49
C ASN A 563 8.69 -16.29 30.60
N ARG A 564 9.75 -16.79 29.96
CA ARG A 564 9.70 -17.96 29.06
C ARG A 564 9.19 -19.23 29.75
N PHE A 565 9.55 -19.50 31.01
CA PHE A 565 9.09 -20.69 31.73
C PHE A 565 7.59 -20.63 32.01
N TYR A 566 7.09 -19.46 32.42
CA TYR A 566 5.67 -19.25 32.68
C TYR A 566 4.82 -19.51 31.43
N VAL A 567 5.24 -18.97 30.29
CA VAL A 567 4.53 -19.16 29.02
C VAL A 567 4.58 -20.62 28.58
N ALA A 568 5.74 -21.28 28.67
CA ALA A 568 5.91 -22.68 28.31
C ALA A 568 5.04 -23.62 29.17
N MET A 569 5.04 -23.44 30.50
CA MET A 569 4.24 -24.24 31.42
C MET A 569 2.73 -24.03 31.27
N LYS A 570 2.30 -22.78 30.98
CA LYS A 570 0.89 -22.51 30.69
C LYS A 570 0.42 -23.24 29.44
N LYS A 571 1.27 -23.35 28.42
CA LYS A 571 0.98 -24.11 27.20
C LYS A 571 1.02 -25.62 27.44
N LEU A 572 1.92 -26.11 28.29
CA LEU A 572 1.94 -27.52 28.70
C LEU A 572 0.67 -27.93 29.46
N LEU A 573 0.21 -27.12 30.41
CA LEU A 573 -1.03 -27.40 31.14
C LEU A 573 -2.28 -27.34 30.26
N LEU A 574 -2.24 -26.62 29.14
CA LEU A 574 -3.29 -26.61 28.12
C LEU A 574 -3.25 -27.92 27.30
N PHE A 575 -2.06 -28.35 26.90
CA PHE A 575 -1.83 -29.62 26.21
C PHE A 575 -2.34 -30.82 27.03
N LEU A 576 -2.04 -30.86 28.34
CA LEU A 576 -2.45 -31.94 29.24
C LEU A 576 -3.95 -32.00 29.54
N ARG A 577 -4.72 -30.92 29.28
CA ARG A 577 -6.18 -30.89 29.52
C ARG A 577 -7.01 -31.44 28.38
N ALA A 578 -6.43 -31.73 27.22
CA ALA A 578 -7.17 -32.07 26.02
C ALA A 578 -7.71 -33.52 25.99
N ASP A 579 -7.23 -34.44 26.84
CA ASP A 579 -7.33 -35.89 26.57
C ASP A 579 -8.11 -36.78 27.58
N THR A 580 -9.02 -36.28 28.44
CA THR A 580 -9.64 -37.12 29.51
C THR A 580 -11.17 -37.18 29.57
N SER A 581 -11.89 -37.26 28.45
CA SER A 581 -13.35 -37.52 28.52
C SER A 581 -13.91 -38.30 27.32
N ALA A 582 -13.82 -39.63 27.36
CA ALA A 582 -14.59 -40.51 26.48
C ALA A 582 -14.90 -41.86 27.15
N VAL A 583 -15.98 -41.96 27.93
CA VAL A 583 -16.69 -43.23 28.19
C VAL A 583 -18.18 -42.94 28.48
N ILE A 584 -19.06 -43.77 27.89
CA ILE A 584 -20.50 -43.96 28.14
C ILE A 584 -21.45 -43.19 27.19
N ALA A 585 -21.83 -43.81 26.06
CA ALA A 585 -23.17 -44.41 25.85
C ALA A 585 -23.37 -44.83 24.38
N THR A 586 -23.87 -46.06 24.22
CA THR A 586 -24.11 -46.81 22.99
C THR A 586 -25.49 -46.61 22.38
N ASP A 587 -25.56 -46.80 21.06
CA ASP A 587 -26.66 -47.33 20.22
C ASP A 587 -28.04 -46.66 20.21
N THR A 588 -28.46 -46.15 19.04
CA THR A 588 -29.43 -46.86 18.16
C THR A 588 -29.64 -46.14 16.81
N SER A 589 -29.76 -46.96 15.77
CA SER A 589 -30.13 -46.67 14.38
C SER A 589 -31.60 -46.23 14.22
N THR A 590 -31.94 -45.50 13.14
CA THR A 590 -32.85 -45.91 12.00
C THR A 590 -33.29 -44.70 11.13
N THR A 591 -33.07 -44.82 9.81
CA THR A 591 -33.72 -44.24 8.59
C THR A 591 -34.30 -42.82 8.51
N GLY A 592 -33.90 -42.10 7.43
CA GLY A 592 -34.78 -41.78 6.30
C GLY A 592 -35.71 -40.54 6.36
N GLU A 593 -35.33 -39.53 5.58
CA GLU A 593 -36.14 -38.44 4.98
C GLU A 593 -36.57 -37.20 5.78
N SER A 594 -36.28 -36.05 5.16
CA SER A 594 -36.56 -34.65 5.49
C SER A 594 -35.87 -34.10 6.75
N VAL A 595 -35.19 -32.95 6.65
CA VAL A 595 -34.72 -32.20 7.83
C VAL A 595 -35.69 -31.06 8.10
N PRO A 596 -36.68 -31.24 8.99
CA PRO A 596 -37.03 -30.26 10.00
C PRO A 596 -36.02 -30.39 11.17
N GLN A 597 -35.54 -29.28 11.72
CA GLN A 597 -34.71 -29.30 12.92
C GLN A 597 -35.55 -29.80 14.13
N PRO A 598 -35.05 -30.75 14.95
CA PRO A 598 -35.71 -31.11 16.19
C PRO A 598 -35.18 -30.20 17.32
N GLY A 599 -35.99 -29.25 17.78
CA GLY A 599 -35.81 -28.57 19.07
C GLY A 599 -35.84 -27.04 19.09
N ALA A 600 -35.88 -26.36 17.95
CA ALA A 600 -36.08 -24.91 17.90
C ALA A 600 -37.58 -24.60 17.86
N ASP A 601 -38.07 -23.81 18.81
CA ASP A 601 -39.45 -23.34 18.82
C ASP A 601 -39.71 -22.48 17.55
N GLU A 602 -40.61 -22.92 16.67
CA GLU A 602 -40.95 -22.24 15.41
C GLU A 602 -41.34 -20.77 15.65
N THR A 603 -41.89 -20.48 16.83
CA THR A 603 -42.27 -19.12 17.22
C THR A 603 -41.06 -18.20 17.40
N TYR A 604 -39.94 -18.72 17.92
CA TYR A 604 -38.69 -17.97 18.05
C TYR A 604 -38.02 -17.75 16.69
N LEU A 605 -38.01 -18.79 15.84
CA LEU A 605 -37.41 -18.72 14.51
C LEU A 605 -38.12 -17.69 13.62
N ASN A 606 -39.44 -17.63 13.68
CA ASN A 606 -40.25 -16.65 12.93
C ASN A 606 -39.95 -15.20 13.37
N VAL A 607 -39.82 -14.95 14.67
CA VAL A 607 -39.49 -13.63 15.21
C VAL A 607 -38.07 -13.21 14.80
N LEU A 608 -37.09 -14.13 14.86
CA LEU A 608 -35.72 -13.86 14.43
C LEU A 608 -35.62 -13.57 12.93
N THR A 609 -36.35 -14.34 12.12
CA THR A 609 -36.34 -14.24 10.65
C THR A 609 -36.91 -12.90 10.16
N GLN A 610 -37.99 -12.42 10.78
CA GLN A 610 -38.65 -11.18 10.34
C GLN A 610 -38.02 -9.91 10.93
N ASN A 611 -37.60 -9.95 12.21
CA ASN A 611 -37.27 -8.73 12.96
C ASN A 611 -35.77 -8.61 13.31
N PHE A 612 -34.98 -9.66 13.10
CA PHE A 612 -33.55 -9.74 13.45
C PHE A 612 -32.69 -10.34 12.31
N CYS A 613 -33.01 -9.99 11.05
CA CYS A 613 -32.27 -10.44 9.87
C CYS A 613 -30.76 -10.10 9.91
N LYS A 614 -30.36 -9.05 10.62
CA LYS A 614 -28.95 -8.64 10.82
C LYS A 614 -28.23 -9.37 11.98
N GLY A 615 -28.85 -10.40 12.54
CA GLY A 615 -28.39 -11.15 13.70
C GLY A 615 -28.86 -10.58 15.03
N PHE A 616 -29.02 -11.46 16.03
CA PHE A 616 -29.41 -11.12 17.41
C PHE A 616 -28.18 -11.15 18.33
N ARG A 617 -27.87 -10.07 19.05
CA ARG A 617 -26.74 -9.99 19.99
C ARG A 617 -27.10 -10.57 21.36
N LEU A 618 -26.38 -11.60 21.78
CA LEU A 618 -26.53 -12.21 23.11
C LEU A 618 -26.03 -11.27 24.21
N GLY A 619 -26.70 -11.25 25.36
CA GLY A 619 -26.36 -10.41 26.50
C GLY A 619 -26.75 -8.93 26.35
N SER A 620 -27.56 -8.58 25.35
CA SER A 620 -28.06 -7.21 25.14
C SER A 620 -29.45 -7.03 25.74
N PRO A 621 -29.61 -6.28 26.86
CA PRO A 621 -30.91 -6.06 27.49
C PRO A 621 -31.90 -5.30 26.60
N ILE A 622 -31.40 -4.60 25.58
CA ILE A 622 -32.19 -3.82 24.62
C ILE A 622 -32.74 -4.74 23.52
N GLU A 623 -31.90 -5.60 22.95
CA GLU A 623 -32.34 -6.56 21.93
C GLU A 623 -33.27 -7.62 22.51
N LEU A 624 -33.02 -8.06 23.74
CA LEU A 624 -33.90 -8.99 24.44
C LEU A 624 -35.28 -8.39 24.71
N ARG A 625 -35.34 -7.12 25.15
CA ARG A 625 -36.61 -6.38 25.29
C ARG A 625 -37.34 -6.22 23.95
N LYS A 626 -36.60 -5.94 22.87
CA LYS A 626 -37.15 -5.86 21.51
C LYS A 626 -37.68 -7.23 21.06
N PHE A 627 -36.96 -8.31 21.36
CA PHE A 627 -37.35 -9.68 21.02
C PHE A 627 -38.64 -10.09 21.74
N LYS A 628 -38.74 -9.88 23.05
CA LYS A 628 -39.96 -10.14 23.85
C LYS A 628 -41.17 -9.39 23.30
N ARG A 629 -41.01 -8.09 22.99
CA ARG A 629 -42.08 -7.27 22.39
C ARG A 629 -42.52 -7.80 21.03
N CYS A 630 -41.56 -8.16 20.17
CA CYS A 630 -41.85 -8.71 18.85
C CYS A 630 -42.51 -10.10 18.93
N TYR A 631 -42.10 -10.93 19.88
CA TYR A 631 -42.70 -12.23 20.13
C TYR A 631 -44.14 -12.10 20.61
N GLU A 632 -44.42 -11.19 21.55
CA GLU A 632 -45.78 -10.88 22.02
C GLU A 632 -46.68 -10.38 20.90
N GLN A 633 -46.16 -9.51 20.03
CA GLN A 633 -46.89 -8.98 18.88
C GLN A 633 -47.19 -10.04 17.82
N MET A 634 -46.32 -11.04 17.64
CA MET A 634 -46.47 -12.05 16.58
C MET A 634 -47.21 -13.31 17.05
N ASN A 635 -47.11 -13.66 18.33
CA ASN A 635 -47.64 -14.92 18.87
C ASN A 635 -48.79 -14.73 19.87
N GLU A 636 -49.20 -13.48 20.16
CA GLU A 636 -50.27 -13.11 21.10
C GLU A 636 -50.09 -13.68 22.53
N LYS A 637 -48.85 -14.03 22.89
CA LYS A 637 -48.48 -14.61 24.20
C LYS A 637 -47.25 -13.90 24.76
N VAL A 638 -47.31 -13.62 26.06
CA VAL A 638 -46.19 -13.07 26.84
C VAL A 638 -45.15 -14.15 27.06
N LEU A 639 -43.89 -13.81 26.81
CA LEU A 639 -42.74 -14.66 27.14
C LEU A 639 -42.45 -14.56 28.64
N GLU A 640 -42.95 -15.54 29.39
CA GLU A 640 -42.76 -15.64 30.84
C GLU A 640 -41.42 -16.27 31.24
N ASP A 641 -40.69 -16.83 30.27
CA ASP A 641 -39.36 -17.42 30.49
C ASP A 641 -38.35 -16.36 30.96
N ASP A 642 -37.39 -16.77 31.79
CA ASP A 642 -36.31 -15.90 32.23
C ASP A 642 -35.35 -15.55 31.07
N ASP A 643 -34.67 -14.41 31.21
CA ASP A 643 -33.80 -13.85 30.18
C ASP A 643 -32.72 -14.85 29.69
N ALA A 644 -32.17 -15.68 30.59
CA ALA A 644 -31.14 -16.64 30.23
C ALA A 644 -31.71 -17.84 29.44
N THR A 645 -32.92 -18.26 29.75
CA THR A 645 -33.63 -19.31 29.01
C THR A 645 -33.99 -18.85 27.59
N ILE A 646 -34.42 -17.60 27.42
CA ILE A 646 -34.75 -17.02 26.11
C ILE A 646 -33.51 -16.92 25.23
N GLU A 647 -32.40 -16.39 25.76
CA GLU A 647 -31.14 -16.30 25.02
C GLU A 647 -30.57 -17.67 24.63
N ARG A 648 -30.74 -18.68 25.50
CA ARG A 648 -30.38 -20.07 25.19
C ARG A 648 -31.19 -20.61 24.02
N ASN A 649 -32.50 -20.39 24.00
CA ASN A 649 -33.38 -20.82 22.92
C ASN A 649 -33.05 -20.10 21.61
N ILE A 650 -32.73 -18.81 21.66
CA ILE A 650 -32.27 -18.04 20.49
C ILE A 650 -30.96 -18.62 19.95
N SER A 651 -29.99 -18.93 20.81
CA SER A 651 -28.70 -19.51 20.40
C SER A 651 -28.84 -20.85 19.68
N ILE A 652 -29.90 -21.63 19.94
CA ILE A 652 -30.16 -22.91 19.26
C ILE A 652 -30.76 -22.70 17.86
N CYS A 653 -31.39 -21.55 17.62
CA CYS A 653 -32.09 -21.23 16.36
C CYS A 653 -31.14 -20.79 15.21
N GLY A 654 -29.84 -20.56 15.48
CA GLY A 654 -28.96 -19.96 14.48
C GLY A 654 -27.47 -20.19 14.69
N ILE A 655 -26.69 -19.52 13.86
CA ILE A 655 -25.23 -19.58 13.82
C ILE A 655 -24.68 -18.46 14.70
N LEU A 656 -23.94 -18.82 15.75
CA LEU A 656 -23.25 -17.86 16.61
C LEU A 656 -21.95 -17.40 15.95
N TYR A 657 -21.81 -16.09 15.73
CA TYR A 657 -20.62 -15.46 15.19
C TYR A 657 -20.45 -14.05 15.79
N GLU A 658 -19.28 -13.77 16.38
CA GLU A 658 -18.95 -12.48 17.02
C GLU A 658 -20.09 -11.95 17.92
N ASP A 659 -20.55 -12.80 18.83
CA ASP A 659 -21.61 -12.53 19.83
C ASP A 659 -23.02 -12.31 19.26
N LYS A 660 -23.22 -12.54 17.96
CA LYS A 660 -24.53 -12.49 17.28
C LYS A 660 -24.97 -13.86 16.79
N VAL A 661 -26.27 -14.11 16.89
CA VAL A 661 -26.93 -15.30 16.36
C VAL A 661 -27.62 -14.94 15.04
N PHE A 662 -27.20 -15.59 13.95
CA PHE A 662 -27.76 -15.39 12.61
C PHE A 662 -28.63 -16.59 12.21
N VAL A 663 -29.80 -16.34 11.63
CA VAL A 663 -30.66 -17.42 11.12
C VAL A 663 -30.16 -17.84 9.73
N PRO A 664 -29.70 -19.11 9.54
CA PRO A 664 -29.08 -19.56 8.30
C PRO A 664 -29.93 -19.34 7.04
N GLN A 665 -31.27 -19.43 7.17
CA GLN A 665 -32.23 -19.24 6.08
C GLN A 665 -32.22 -17.81 5.54
N THR A 666 -31.89 -16.83 6.39
CA THR A 666 -31.82 -15.40 6.03
C THR A 666 -30.43 -14.95 5.63
N MET A 667 -29.39 -15.74 5.94
CA MET A 667 -28.00 -15.38 5.68
C MET A 667 -27.66 -15.39 4.20
N LEU A 668 -28.32 -16.24 3.40
CA LEU A 668 -28.11 -16.34 1.96
C LEU A 668 -29.43 -16.66 1.26
N GLY A 669 -29.71 -15.97 0.15
CA GLY A 669 -30.86 -16.26 -0.70
C GLY A 669 -30.79 -17.67 -1.30
N ASP A 670 -31.96 -18.26 -1.57
CA ASP A 670 -32.06 -19.64 -2.05
C ASP A 670 -31.28 -19.87 -3.36
N GLU A 671 -31.36 -18.93 -4.31
CA GLU A 671 -30.65 -19.01 -5.61
C GLU A 671 -29.13 -19.01 -5.45
N THR A 672 -28.57 -18.06 -4.68
CA THR A 672 -27.13 -17.99 -4.42
C THR A 672 -26.63 -19.20 -3.65
N ARG A 673 -27.46 -19.73 -2.74
CA ARG A 673 -27.14 -20.90 -1.93
C ARG A 673 -27.04 -22.15 -2.78
N GLU A 674 -28.01 -22.37 -3.66
CA GLU A 674 -27.98 -23.48 -4.62
C GLU A 674 -26.74 -23.39 -5.52
N ARG A 675 -26.45 -22.20 -6.07
CA ARG A 675 -25.25 -21.97 -6.89
C ARG A 675 -23.96 -22.32 -6.14
N LEU A 676 -23.82 -21.87 -4.89
CA LEU A 676 -22.65 -22.15 -4.05
C LEU A 676 -22.49 -23.65 -3.80
N PHE A 677 -23.59 -24.34 -3.45
CA PHE A 677 -23.53 -25.78 -3.16
C PHE A 677 -23.26 -26.61 -4.41
N THR A 678 -23.84 -26.24 -5.56
CA THR A 678 -23.54 -26.87 -6.86
C THR A 678 -22.08 -26.67 -7.24
N TYR A 679 -21.52 -25.48 -7.02
CA TYR A 679 -20.10 -25.21 -7.28
C TYR A 679 -19.18 -26.09 -6.42
N ILE A 680 -19.48 -26.22 -5.13
CA ILE A 680 -18.72 -27.07 -4.20
C ILE A 680 -18.77 -28.53 -4.65
N GLN A 681 -19.96 -29.06 -4.96
CA GLN A 681 -20.13 -30.44 -5.42
C GLN A 681 -19.37 -30.68 -6.73
N LYS A 682 -19.57 -29.82 -7.73
CA LYS A 682 -18.89 -29.93 -9.03
C LYS A 682 -17.37 -29.89 -8.90
N SER A 683 -16.85 -29.04 -8.03
CA SER A 683 -15.41 -28.92 -7.79
C SER A 683 -14.80 -30.21 -7.23
N PHE A 684 -15.52 -30.93 -6.37
CA PHE A 684 -15.09 -32.24 -5.90
C PHE A 684 -15.25 -33.34 -6.96
N ASP A 685 -16.32 -33.28 -7.76
CA ASP A 685 -16.54 -34.22 -8.86
C ASP A 685 -15.45 -34.09 -9.95
N GLU A 686 -14.87 -32.89 -10.11
CA GLU A 686 -13.70 -32.62 -10.98
C GLU A 686 -12.37 -33.11 -10.40
N GLY A 687 -12.37 -33.71 -9.20
CA GLY A 687 -11.20 -34.34 -8.58
C GLY A 687 -10.37 -33.46 -7.65
N LYS A 688 -10.83 -32.25 -7.29
CA LYS A 688 -10.15 -31.41 -6.30
C LYS A 688 -10.19 -32.06 -4.92
N THR A 689 -9.08 -32.00 -4.17
CA THR A 689 -8.98 -32.65 -2.86
C THR A 689 -9.55 -31.79 -1.72
N ALA A 690 -9.46 -30.46 -1.85
CA ALA A 690 -9.94 -29.49 -0.87
C ALA A 690 -10.31 -28.16 -1.50
N LEU A 691 -11.24 -27.45 -0.85
CA LEU A 691 -11.65 -26.09 -1.21
C LEU A 691 -11.43 -25.15 -0.03
N TYR A 692 -10.67 -24.08 -0.23
CA TYR A 692 -10.36 -23.12 0.83
C TYR A 692 -11.47 -22.08 0.98
N TYR A 693 -11.86 -21.76 2.22
CA TYR A 693 -12.94 -20.79 2.47
C TYR A 693 -12.62 -19.42 1.88
N GLN A 694 -11.35 -19.00 1.93
CA GLN A 694 -10.94 -17.73 1.33
C GLN A 694 -11.08 -17.73 -0.19
N ALA A 695 -10.79 -18.85 -0.84
CA ALA A 695 -10.95 -18.98 -2.30
C ALA A 695 -12.43 -18.95 -2.69
N LEU A 696 -13.27 -19.70 -1.98
CA LEU A 696 -14.73 -19.68 -2.17
C LEU A 696 -15.33 -18.30 -1.90
N PHE A 697 -14.90 -17.63 -0.84
CA PHE A 697 -15.36 -16.29 -0.52
C PHE A 697 -15.00 -15.28 -1.61
N ASN A 698 -13.79 -15.37 -2.18
CA ASN A 698 -13.37 -14.49 -3.26
C ASN A 698 -14.20 -14.73 -4.53
N GLU A 699 -14.45 -16.00 -4.88
CA GLU A 699 -15.24 -16.38 -6.06
C GLU A 699 -16.68 -15.85 -6.00
N PHE A 700 -17.32 -15.93 -4.84
CA PHE A 700 -18.72 -15.48 -4.63
C PHE A 700 -18.82 -14.08 -4.01
N SER A 701 -17.73 -13.31 -3.99
CA SER A 701 -17.67 -12.03 -3.27
C SER A 701 -18.69 -11.00 -3.75
N GLU A 702 -18.96 -10.93 -5.06
CA GLU A 702 -20.01 -10.07 -5.63
C GLU A 702 -21.40 -10.54 -5.22
N ASP A 703 -21.64 -11.86 -5.26
CA ASP A 703 -22.92 -12.45 -4.89
C ASP A 703 -23.23 -12.24 -3.39
N PHE A 704 -22.22 -12.13 -2.53
CA PHE A 704 -22.39 -11.93 -1.09
C PHE A 704 -22.64 -10.48 -0.66
N LEU A 705 -22.51 -9.49 -1.56
CA LEU A 705 -22.68 -8.07 -1.21
C LEU A 705 -24.06 -7.72 -0.65
N ASP A 706 -25.10 -8.43 -1.12
CA ASP A 706 -26.50 -8.23 -0.71
C ASP A 706 -26.91 -9.12 0.49
N TYR A 707 -25.97 -9.91 1.03
CA TYR A 707 -26.22 -10.92 2.04
C TYR A 707 -25.36 -10.74 3.29
N PHE A 708 -25.65 -11.53 4.33
CA PHE A 708 -24.99 -11.45 5.63
C PHE A 708 -23.79 -12.40 5.74
N ILE A 709 -22.97 -12.54 4.68
CA ILE A 709 -21.68 -13.26 4.71
C ILE A 709 -20.56 -12.26 4.44
N TYR A 710 -19.85 -11.85 5.49
CA TYR A 710 -18.90 -10.74 5.41
C TYR A 710 -17.44 -11.18 5.22
N ASN A 711 -17.11 -12.42 5.57
CA ASN A 711 -15.75 -12.94 5.48
C ASN A 711 -15.73 -14.47 5.35
N ALA A 712 -14.54 -15.01 5.11
CA ALA A 712 -14.31 -16.44 4.94
C ALA A 712 -14.63 -17.27 6.20
N ASP A 713 -14.47 -16.72 7.41
CA ASP A 713 -14.76 -17.42 8.66
C ASP A 713 -16.27 -17.54 8.90
N MET A 714 -17.05 -16.51 8.52
CA MET A 714 -18.50 -16.56 8.54
C MET A 714 -19.05 -17.50 7.47
N LEU A 715 -18.43 -17.52 6.28
CA LEU A 715 -18.73 -18.50 5.24
C LEU A 715 -18.47 -19.93 5.74
N LYS A 716 -17.35 -20.15 6.44
CA LYS A 716 -17.06 -21.44 7.09
C LYS A 716 -18.17 -21.79 8.08
N ALA A 717 -18.53 -20.91 9.00
CA ALA A 717 -19.57 -21.17 10.00
C ALA A 717 -20.91 -21.54 9.32
N TYR A 718 -21.28 -20.82 8.27
CA TYR A 718 -22.45 -21.10 7.43
C TYR A 718 -22.40 -22.49 6.77
N LEU A 719 -21.32 -22.79 6.06
CA LEU A 719 -21.16 -24.07 5.37
C LEU A 719 -21.07 -25.24 6.34
N SER A 720 -20.40 -25.08 7.48
CA SER A 720 -20.33 -26.09 8.53
C SER A 720 -21.72 -26.40 9.10
N PHE A 721 -22.58 -25.39 9.26
CA PHE A 721 -23.95 -25.60 9.73
C PHE A 721 -24.81 -26.31 8.67
N MET A 722 -24.75 -25.86 7.41
CA MET A 722 -25.63 -26.36 6.35
C MET A 722 -25.20 -27.71 5.77
N LEU A 723 -23.89 -27.96 5.69
CA LEU A 723 -23.30 -29.11 5.03
C LEU A 723 -22.43 -29.97 5.96
N GLY A 724 -22.43 -29.71 7.27
CA GLY A 724 -21.59 -30.41 8.26
C GLY A 724 -21.76 -31.94 8.30
N LYS A 725 -22.87 -32.46 7.78
CA LYS A 725 -23.10 -33.92 7.65
C LYS A 725 -22.53 -34.52 6.35
N LYS A 726 -22.21 -33.70 5.35
CA LYS A 726 -21.77 -34.13 4.01
C LYS A 726 -20.26 -34.00 3.78
N TYR A 727 -19.63 -33.00 4.37
CA TYR A 727 -18.21 -32.72 4.17
C TYR A 727 -17.49 -32.56 5.50
N PHE A 728 -16.18 -32.78 5.46
CA PHE A 728 -15.28 -32.44 6.56
C PHE A 728 -14.86 -30.97 6.49
N PHE A 729 -14.91 -30.29 7.62
CA PHE A 729 -14.57 -28.87 7.75
C PHE A 729 -13.26 -28.71 8.52
N GLY A 730 -12.16 -28.55 7.79
CA GLY A 730 -10.85 -28.23 8.34
C GLY A 730 -10.75 -26.76 8.78
N ARG A 731 -9.59 -26.37 9.33
CA ARG A 731 -9.34 -25.02 9.84
C ARG A 731 -9.58 -23.95 8.78
N SER A 732 -9.03 -24.14 7.58
CA SER A 732 -9.04 -23.16 6.47
C SER A 732 -9.62 -23.71 5.16
N TYR A 733 -10.03 -24.97 5.13
CA TYR A 733 -10.55 -25.66 3.94
C TYR A 733 -11.68 -26.62 4.30
N LEU A 734 -12.45 -27.03 3.30
CA LEU A 734 -13.40 -28.15 3.37
C LEU A 734 -12.97 -29.28 2.42
N SER A 735 -13.19 -30.53 2.80
CA SER A 735 -12.83 -31.74 2.05
C SER A 735 -13.92 -32.81 2.17
N ILE A 736 -13.85 -33.86 1.35
CA ILE A 736 -14.83 -34.98 1.42
C ILE A 736 -14.65 -35.78 2.71
N ASN A 737 -13.40 -36.13 3.08
CA ASN A 737 -13.10 -36.96 4.24
C ASN A 737 -12.08 -36.28 5.17
N ALA A 738 -12.11 -36.63 6.45
CA ALA A 738 -11.17 -36.16 7.47
C ALA A 738 -9.72 -36.63 7.23
N ASN A 739 -9.55 -37.80 6.60
CA ASN A 739 -8.24 -38.41 6.30
C ASN A 739 -7.69 -38.04 4.91
N THR A 740 -8.34 -37.12 4.19
CA THR A 740 -7.79 -36.65 2.91
C THR A 740 -6.51 -35.86 3.20
N THR A 741 -5.37 -36.37 2.76
CA THR A 741 -4.09 -35.64 2.77
C THR A 741 -4.18 -34.50 1.77
N VAL A 742 -4.60 -33.34 2.25
CA VAL A 742 -4.61 -32.10 1.48
C VAL A 742 -3.19 -31.56 1.48
N ASP A 743 -2.44 -31.80 0.41
CA ASP A 743 -1.12 -31.21 0.21
C ASP A 743 -1.14 -30.20 -0.95
N PRO A 744 -1.35 -28.90 -0.66
CA PRO A 744 -1.27 -27.84 -1.66
C PRO A 744 0.10 -27.73 -2.34
N ILE A 745 1.16 -28.23 -1.69
CA ILE A 745 2.51 -28.26 -2.26
C ILE A 745 2.52 -29.25 -3.43
N ASP A 746 1.92 -30.43 -3.27
CA ASP A 746 1.80 -31.44 -4.33
C ASP A 746 0.99 -30.93 -5.52
N GLU A 747 -0.07 -30.14 -5.28
CA GLU A 747 -0.88 -29.56 -6.35
C GLU A 747 -0.12 -28.48 -7.13
N VAL A 748 0.58 -27.58 -6.43
CA VAL A 748 1.47 -26.59 -7.06
C VAL A 748 2.60 -27.29 -7.82
N ARG A 749 3.17 -28.36 -7.25
CA ARG A 749 4.19 -29.19 -7.90
C ARG A 749 3.69 -29.83 -9.17
N THR A 750 2.50 -30.43 -9.14
CA THR A 750 1.91 -31.10 -10.31
C THR A 750 1.63 -30.09 -11.40
N CYS A 751 1.04 -28.94 -11.05
CA CYS A 751 0.76 -27.84 -11.98
C CYS A 751 2.03 -27.35 -12.68
N LEU A 752 3.11 -27.09 -11.93
CA LEU A 752 4.38 -26.62 -12.51
C LEU A 752 5.11 -27.70 -13.31
N LYS A 753 5.02 -28.98 -12.90
CA LYS A 753 5.59 -30.11 -13.65
C LYS A 753 4.89 -30.32 -15.00
N GLU A 754 3.57 -30.24 -15.03
CA GLU A 754 2.78 -30.38 -16.26
C GLU A 754 3.01 -29.23 -17.23
N TYR A 755 3.17 -28.01 -16.72
CA TYR A 755 3.42 -26.83 -17.55
C TYR A 755 4.82 -26.79 -18.15
N ALA A 756 5.80 -27.44 -17.50
CA ALA A 756 7.18 -27.67 -17.95
C ALA A 756 7.97 -26.41 -18.40
N THR A 757 7.45 -25.21 -18.15
CA THR A 757 8.01 -23.91 -18.53
C THR A 757 7.77 -22.90 -17.40
N PRO A 758 8.48 -21.75 -17.38
CA PRO A 758 8.22 -20.71 -16.39
C PRO A 758 6.77 -20.21 -16.45
N MET A 759 6.06 -20.34 -15.32
CA MET A 759 4.67 -19.94 -15.14
C MET A 759 4.58 -18.66 -14.30
N THR A 760 3.78 -17.69 -14.75
CA THR A 760 3.50 -16.47 -13.98
C THR A 760 2.57 -16.73 -12.78
N TYR A 761 2.62 -15.86 -11.77
CA TYR A 761 1.64 -15.87 -10.68
C TYR A 761 0.19 -15.90 -11.15
N ASP A 762 -0.14 -15.07 -12.15
CA ASP A 762 -1.49 -14.98 -12.70
C ASP A 762 -1.94 -16.32 -13.28
N SER A 763 -1.10 -16.96 -14.08
CA SER A 763 -1.37 -18.29 -14.64
C SER A 763 -1.52 -19.35 -13.55
N MET A 764 -0.70 -19.30 -12.48
CA MET A 764 -0.86 -20.22 -11.35
C MET A 764 -2.18 -20.03 -10.61
N PHE A 765 -2.60 -18.77 -10.41
CA PHE A 765 -3.87 -18.47 -9.74
C PHE A 765 -5.08 -18.90 -10.57
N ASP A 766 -4.98 -18.75 -11.90
CA ASP A 766 -6.03 -19.17 -12.83
C ASP A 766 -6.14 -20.72 -12.90
N ASN A 767 -5.01 -21.44 -12.79
CA ASN A 767 -4.99 -22.92 -12.80
C ASN A 767 -5.33 -23.55 -11.43
N LEU A 768 -5.07 -22.85 -10.32
CA LEU A 768 -5.30 -23.34 -8.95
C LEU A 768 -6.24 -22.38 -8.18
N PRO A 769 -7.46 -22.09 -8.69
CA PRO A 769 -8.35 -21.09 -8.09
C PRO A 769 -8.87 -21.50 -6.71
N HIS A 770 -8.86 -22.79 -6.40
CA HIS A 770 -9.27 -23.31 -5.10
C HIS A 770 -8.24 -23.08 -3.99
N ILE A 771 -6.99 -22.72 -4.32
CA ILE A 771 -5.92 -22.43 -3.34
C ILE A 771 -5.78 -20.91 -3.19
N PRO A 772 -5.73 -20.36 -1.96
CA PRO A 772 -5.54 -18.93 -1.76
C PRO A 772 -4.23 -18.43 -2.37
N GLN A 773 -4.28 -17.30 -3.07
CA GLN A 773 -3.11 -16.71 -3.75
C GLN A 773 -1.91 -16.51 -2.81
N GLN A 774 -2.15 -16.07 -1.57
CA GLN A 774 -1.10 -15.88 -0.58
C GLN A 774 -0.45 -17.21 -0.17
N LYS A 775 -1.22 -18.30 -0.13
CA LYS A 775 -0.73 -19.64 0.19
C LYS A 775 0.15 -20.17 -0.94
N ILE A 776 -0.24 -19.96 -2.20
CA ILE A 776 0.61 -20.29 -3.37
C ILE A 776 1.94 -19.52 -3.29
N LYS A 777 1.90 -18.21 -3.03
CA LYS A 777 3.12 -17.39 -2.88
C LYS A 777 4.03 -17.90 -1.77
N GLN A 778 3.47 -18.31 -0.62
CA GLN A 778 4.23 -18.88 0.49
C GLN A 778 4.87 -20.22 0.10
N ILE A 779 4.11 -21.13 -0.53
CA ILE A 779 4.59 -22.43 -0.97
C ILE A 779 5.79 -22.27 -1.92
N LEU A 780 5.70 -21.37 -2.89
CA LEU A 780 6.78 -21.08 -3.85
C LEU A 780 8.02 -20.49 -3.18
N ALA A 781 7.86 -19.73 -2.09
CA ALA A 781 8.98 -19.09 -1.39
C ALA A 781 9.68 -20.03 -0.40
N THR A 782 8.96 -20.99 0.20
CA THR A 782 9.48 -21.87 1.25
C THR A 782 10.10 -23.16 0.71
N ASN A 783 9.65 -23.65 -0.45
CA ASN A 783 10.12 -24.93 -0.99
C ASN A 783 11.15 -24.71 -2.11
N GLY A 784 12.36 -25.25 -1.91
CA GLY A 784 13.48 -25.07 -2.84
C GLY A 784 13.30 -25.70 -4.22
N GLU A 785 12.34 -26.63 -4.38
CA GLU A 785 12.04 -27.26 -5.68
C GLU A 785 11.35 -26.31 -6.67
N PHE A 786 10.80 -25.18 -6.19
CA PHE A 786 10.20 -24.14 -7.01
C PHE A 786 11.20 -23.01 -7.24
N ILE A 787 11.72 -22.95 -8.46
CA ILE A 787 12.76 -22.02 -8.85
C ILE A 787 12.15 -20.75 -9.42
N SER A 788 12.60 -19.60 -8.93
CA SER A 788 12.23 -18.30 -9.49
C SER A 788 12.95 -18.07 -10.81
N ASN A 789 12.20 -17.77 -11.86
CA ASN A 789 12.75 -17.32 -13.15
C ASN A 789 12.94 -15.79 -13.21
N GLY A 790 12.75 -15.10 -12.07
CA GLY A 790 12.67 -13.64 -12.02
C GLY A 790 11.33 -13.10 -12.53
N ARG A 791 11.09 -11.80 -12.31
CA ARG A 791 9.88 -11.07 -12.76
C ARG A 791 8.52 -11.69 -12.35
N GLY A 792 8.49 -12.51 -11.31
CA GLY A 792 7.26 -13.16 -10.82
C GLY A 792 6.87 -14.44 -11.56
N GLU A 793 7.83 -15.07 -12.25
CA GLU A 793 7.69 -16.38 -12.89
C GLU A 793 8.38 -17.47 -12.07
N TYR A 794 7.79 -18.66 -12.03
CA TYR A 794 8.31 -19.83 -11.32
C TYR A 794 8.20 -21.09 -12.16
N PHE A 795 9.12 -22.03 -11.96
CA PHE A 795 9.07 -23.37 -12.55
C PHE A 795 9.51 -24.41 -11.53
N HIS A 796 9.14 -25.66 -11.75
CA HIS A 796 9.66 -26.76 -10.95
C HIS A 796 11.05 -27.16 -11.47
N VAL A 797 12.00 -27.43 -10.57
CA VAL A 797 13.41 -27.72 -10.92
C VAL A 797 13.56 -28.84 -11.96
N SER A 798 12.66 -29.83 -11.98
CA SER A 798 12.68 -30.92 -12.97
C SER A 798 12.43 -30.48 -14.41
N ALA A 799 12.01 -29.24 -14.67
CA ALA A 799 11.89 -28.70 -16.03
C ALA A 799 13.28 -28.41 -16.63
N VAL A 800 14.30 -28.27 -15.79
CA VAL A 800 15.70 -28.17 -16.20
C VAL A 800 16.32 -29.57 -16.12
N HIS A 801 16.88 -30.03 -17.22
CA HIS A 801 17.48 -31.36 -17.30
C HIS A 801 18.99 -31.25 -17.53
N PHE A 802 19.75 -31.70 -16.53
CA PHE A 802 21.18 -31.96 -16.63
C PHE A 802 21.42 -33.47 -16.62
N SER A 803 22.26 -33.99 -17.52
CA SER A 803 22.84 -35.32 -17.36
C SER A 803 23.91 -35.31 -16.27
N ASP A 804 24.28 -36.50 -15.76
CA ASP A 804 25.34 -36.61 -14.76
C ASP A 804 26.66 -36.03 -15.29
N GLU A 805 27.00 -36.30 -16.55
CA GLU A 805 28.17 -35.71 -17.23
C GLU A 805 28.08 -34.18 -17.35
N GLU A 806 26.91 -33.63 -17.70
CA GLU A 806 26.69 -32.17 -17.75
C GLU A 806 26.88 -31.55 -16.35
N MET A 807 26.45 -32.24 -15.29
CA MET A 807 26.60 -31.77 -13.91
C MET A 807 28.07 -31.80 -13.45
N ASP A 808 28.80 -32.90 -13.72
CA ASP A 808 30.22 -33.03 -13.39
C ASP A 808 31.05 -31.92 -14.08
N ASN A 809 30.73 -31.61 -15.34
CA ASN A 809 31.36 -30.51 -16.08
C ASN A 809 31.09 -29.14 -15.43
N ILE A 810 29.88 -28.91 -14.90
CA ILE A 810 29.52 -27.68 -14.18
C ILE A 810 30.29 -27.60 -12.85
N VAL A 811 30.39 -28.70 -12.11
CA VAL A 811 31.17 -28.81 -10.87
C VAL A 811 32.63 -28.45 -11.13
N GLU A 812 33.24 -28.93 -12.22
CA GLU A 812 34.63 -28.60 -12.58
C GLU A 812 34.82 -27.09 -12.87
N ILE A 813 33.85 -26.45 -13.55
CA ILE A 813 33.87 -25.00 -13.78
C ILE A 813 33.88 -24.25 -12.44
N ILE A 814 32.97 -24.62 -11.52
CA ILE A 814 32.84 -23.96 -10.22
C ILE A 814 34.11 -24.17 -9.39
N ALA A 815 34.60 -25.41 -9.29
CA ALA A 815 35.79 -25.75 -8.53
C ALA A 815 37.03 -25.01 -9.02
N SER A 816 37.26 -24.98 -10.34
CA SER A 816 38.41 -24.28 -10.95
C SER A 816 38.37 -22.78 -10.67
N ALA A 817 37.20 -22.15 -10.80
CA ALA A 817 37.06 -20.72 -10.54
C ALA A 817 37.24 -20.37 -9.06
N ILE A 818 36.74 -21.20 -8.14
CA ILE A 818 36.94 -21.02 -6.70
C ILE A 818 38.42 -21.18 -6.33
N GLU A 819 39.15 -22.11 -6.95
CA GLU A 819 40.59 -22.27 -6.69
C GLU A 819 41.38 -21.02 -7.12
N GLU A 820 41.02 -20.40 -8.24
CA GLU A 820 41.68 -19.19 -8.76
C GLU A 820 41.27 -17.91 -8.02
N LYS A 821 39.97 -17.68 -7.83
CA LYS A 821 39.39 -16.40 -7.37
C LYS A 821 38.75 -16.45 -5.98
N LYS A 822 38.74 -17.61 -5.30
CA LYS A 822 37.99 -17.92 -4.05
C LYS A 822 36.46 -18.00 -4.19
N PHE A 823 35.89 -17.38 -5.21
CA PHE A 823 34.45 -17.39 -5.47
C PHE A 823 34.16 -17.37 -6.97
N LEU A 824 32.93 -17.69 -7.33
CA LEU A 824 32.39 -17.54 -8.69
C LEU A 824 31.04 -16.84 -8.60
N SER A 825 30.79 -15.84 -9.44
CA SER A 825 29.45 -15.26 -9.53
C SER A 825 28.51 -16.16 -10.34
N GLY A 826 27.22 -16.15 -10.04
CA GLY A 826 26.23 -16.91 -10.79
C GLY A 826 26.13 -16.48 -12.26
N ASN A 827 26.43 -15.22 -12.58
CA ASN A 827 26.48 -14.73 -13.95
C ASN A 827 27.70 -15.29 -14.69
N GLU A 828 28.88 -15.23 -14.07
CA GLU A 828 30.09 -15.86 -14.63
C GLU A 828 29.91 -17.36 -14.82
N LEU A 829 29.23 -18.05 -13.91
CA LEU A 829 28.92 -19.48 -14.07
C LEU A 829 28.12 -19.73 -15.35
N VAL A 830 27.01 -19.01 -15.54
CA VAL A 830 26.16 -19.20 -16.72
C VAL A 830 26.89 -18.81 -18.02
N GLU A 831 27.69 -17.74 -18.03
CA GLU A 831 28.52 -17.37 -19.18
C GLU A 831 29.63 -18.39 -19.44
N ALA A 832 30.25 -18.95 -18.39
CA ALA A 832 31.23 -20.03 -18.54
C ALA A 832 30.62 -21.30 -19.12
N ILE A 833 29.39 -21.67 -18.69
CA ILE A 833 28.63 -22.78 -19.28
C ILE A 833 28.33 -22.48 -20.74
N LYS A 834 27.82 -21.29 -21.05
CA LYS A 834 27.51 -20.88 -22.43
C LYS A 834 28.74 -20.86 -23.33
N SER A 835 29.91 -20.52 -22.80
CA SER A 835 31.17 -20.49 -23.55
C SER A 835 31.80 -21.87 -23.73
N LYS A 836 31.80 -22.74 -22.71
CA LYS A 836 32.44 -24.07 -22.77
C LYS A 836 31.50 -25.16 -23.30
N TYR A 837 30.22 -25.07 -22.95
CA TYR A 837 29.18 -26.05 -23.29
C TYR A 837 27.91 -25.36 -23.84
N PRO A 838 27.97 -24.74 -25.05
CA PRO A 838 26.84 -23.99 -25.61
C PRO A 838 25.55 -24.80 -25.70
N TYR A 839 25.64 -26.11 -25.95
CA TYR A 839 24.48 -27.00 -26.05
C TYR A 839 23.69 -27.10 -24.73
N ILE A 840 24.35 -27.04 -23.56
CA ILE A 840 23.69 -27.05 -22.24
C ILE A 840 22.84 -25.79 -22.09
N TYR A 841 23.39 -24.65 -22.53
CA TYR A 841 22.70 -23.37 -22.48
C TYR A 841 21.54 -23.30 -23.48
N GLU A 842 21.75 -23.74 -24.73
CA GLU A 842 20.72 -23.74 -25.78
C GLU A 842 19.50 -24.61 -25.40
N LYS A 843 19.76 -25.81 -24.84
CA LYS A 843 18.74 -26.73 -24.32
C LYS A 843 17.85 -26.08 -23.25
N ASN A 844 18.40 -25.17 -22.46
CA ASN A 844 17.74 -24.52 -21.33
C ASN A 844 17.45 -23.02 -21.59
N SER A 845 17.45 -22.59 -22.85
CA SER A 845 17.30 -21.18 -23.26
C SER A 845 15.96 -20.52 -22.90
N ILE A 846 14.96 -21.32 -22.52
CA ILE A 846 13.65 -20.87 -22.04
C ILE A 846 13.77 -20.25 -20.63
N PHE A 847 14.78 -20.64 -19.86
CA PHE A 847 15.03 -20.15 -18.51
C PHE A 847 15.95 -18.94 -18.52
N SER A 848 15.72 -18.02 -17.59
CA SER A 848 16.59 -16.88 -17.34
C SER A 848 17.93 -17.31 -16.73
N VAL A 849 18.93 -16.43 -16.77
CA VAL A 849 20.22 -16.61 -16.08
C VAL A 849 20.01 -16.94 -14.59
N VAL A 850 19.09 -16.23 -13.93
CA VAL A 850 18.75 -16.45 -12.51
C VAL A 850 18.10 -17.82 -12.31
N GLY A 851 17.14 -18.18 -13.17
CA GLY A 851 16.46 -19.47 -13.10
C GLY A 851 17.42 -20.64 -13.31
N LEU A 852 18.30 -20.56 -14.30
CA LEU A 852 19.29 -21.60 -14.58
C LEU A 852 20.31 -21.73 -13.43
N ARG A 853 20.80 -20.59 -12.91
CA ARG A 853 21.69 -20.56 -11.73
C ARG A 853 21.03 -21.20 -10.51
N ASP A 854 19.78 -20.85 -10.22
CA ASP A 854 19.08 -21.34 -9.03
C ASP A 854 18.68 -22.83 -9.18
N ALA A 855 18.45 -23.31 -10.40
CA ALA A 855 18.32 -24.74 -10.68
C ALA A 855 19.65 -25.48 -10.40
N ILE A 856 20.79 -24.94 -10.84
CA ILE A 856 22.12 -25.51 -10.52
C ILE A 856 22.35 -25.49 -9.00
N LYS A 857 22.01 -24.39 -8.32
CA LYS A 857 22.07 -24.29 -6.86
C LYS A 857 21.29 -25.41 -6.19
N TYR A 858 20.07 -25.72 -6.65
CA TYR A 858 19.27 -26.80 -6.07
C TYR A 858 19.99 -28.15 -6.12
N HIS A 859 20.66 -28.45 -7.24
CA HIS A 859 21.41 -29.70 -7.40
C HIS A 859 22.72 -29.70 -6.60
N LEU A 860 23.45 -28.57 -6.55
CA LEU A 860 24.82 -28.50 -6.02
C LEU A 860 24.93 -27.88 -4.62
N CYS A 861 23.82 -27.61 -3.93
CA CYS A 861 23.82 -27.00 -2.59
C CYS A 861 24.54 -27.82 -1.51
N HIS A 862 24.79 -29.11 -1.78
CA HIS A 862 25.51 -30.01 -0.89
C HIS A 862 27.03 -30.01 -1.13
N GLU A 863 27.50 -29.47 -2.25
CA GLU A 863 28.93 -29.42 -2.63
C GLU A 863 29.52 -28.00 -2.55
N PHE A 864 28.69 -26.99 -2.80
CA PHE A 864 29.08 -25.58 -2.78
C PHE A 864 28.12 -24.75 -1.93
N SER A 865 28.61 -23.63 -1.42
CA SER A 865 27.75 -22.63 -0.78
C SER A 865 27.27 -21.61 -1.80
N PHE A 866 25.99 -21.24 -1.70
CA PHE A 866 25.34 -20.28 -2.59
C PHE A 866 24.70 -19.15 -1.78
N SER A 867 25.43 -18.03 -1.66
CA SER A 867 25.00 -16.82 -0.96
C SER A 867 24.61 -15.73 -1.97
N GLY A 868 23.31 -15.61 -2.24
CA GLY A 868 22.80 -14.72 -3.29
C GLY A 868 23.35 -15.11 -4.66
N ASN A 869 24.11 -14.20 -5.28
CA ASN A 869 24.78 -14.47 -6.58
C ASN A 869 26.23 -14.96 -6.43
N ILE A 870 26.70 -15.21 -5.21
CA ILE A 870 28.06 -15.69 -4.94
C ILE A 870 28.03 -17.20 -4.71
N ILE A 871 28.94 -17.90 -5.37
CA ILE A 871 29.20 -19.33 -5.21
C ILE A 871 30.59 -19.48 -4.60
N SER A 872 30.69 -20.16 -3.46
CA SER A 872 31.94 -20.37 -2.74
C SER A 872 32.07 -21.80 -2.25
N ARG A 873 33.23 -22.13 -1.68
CA ARG A 873 33.47 -23.47 -1.12
C ARG A 873 32.49 -23.72 0.04
N LEU A 874 32.01 -24.95 0.15
CA LEU A 874 31.10 -25.35 1.22
C LEU A 874 31.68 -25.02 2.60
N GLY A 875 30.88 -24.36 3.44
CA GLY A 875 31.28 -23.91 4.78
C GLY A 875 32.07 -22.60 4.84
N SER A 876 32.44 -22.03 3.70
CA SER A 876 33.00 -20.67 3.60
C SER A 876 31.99 -19.74 2.94
N ASP A 877 30.92 -19.42 3.66
CA ASP A 877 29.87 -18.53 3.15
C ASP A 877 30.43 -17.12 3.01
N LEU A 878 30.61 -16.67 1.76
CA LEU A 878 31.05 -15.32 1.46
C LEU A 878 29.83 -14.43 1.22
N THR A 879 29.78 -13.30 1.91
CA THR A 879 28.82 -12.23 1.60
C THR A 879 29.36 -11.31 0.51
N MET A 880 28.48 -10.51 -0.09
CA MET A 880 28.90 -9.45 -1.02
C MET A 880 29.92 -8.49 -0.37
N SER A 881 29.73 -8.17 0.92
CA SER A 881 30.65 -7.31 1.65
C SER A 881 32.03 -7.95 1.79
N ASP A 882 32.10 -9.26 2.05
CA ASP A 882 33.38 -9.98 2.16
C ASP A 882 34.14 -9.97 0.84
N VAL A 883 33.44 -10.15 -0.29
CA VAL A 883 34.06 -10.12 -1.62
C VAL A 883 34.67 -8.74 -1.92
N PHE A 884 33.94 -7.64 -1.65
CA PHE A 884 34.49 -6.29 -1.81
C PHE A 884 35.65 -6.01 -0.85
N ALA A 885 35.57 -6.48 0.40
CA ALA A 885 36.64 -6.32 1.38
C ALA A 885 37.92 -7.07 0.95
N ASP A 886 37.82 -8.34 0.55
CA ASP A 886 38.93 -9.15 0.05
C ASP A 886 39.55 -8.55 -1.22
N TYR A 887 38.72 -8.02 -2.13
CA TYR A 887 39.17 -7.33 -3.32
C TYR A 887 40.08 -6.14 -2.98
N CYS A 888 39.69 -5.36 -1.97
CA CYS A 888 40.45 -4.20 -1.50
C CYS A 888 41.68 -4.61 -0.69
N HIS A 889 41.59 -5.64 0.14
CA HIS A 889 42.71 -6.10 1.00
C HIS A 889 43.87 -6.68 0.19
N SER A 890 43.56 -7.33 -0.93
CA SER A 890 44.56 -7.96 -1.80
C SER A 890 45.32 -6.98 -2.71
N ARG A 891 44.93 -5.70 -2.76
CA ARG A 891 45.47 -4.70 -3.68
C ARG A 891 45.93 -3.44 -2.97
N ASP A 892 47.14 -3.00 -3.25
CA ASP A 892 47.65 -1.72 -2.73
C ASP A 892 47.05 -0.49 -3.43
N THR A 893 46.61 -0.64 -4.70
CA THR A 893 45.98 0.41 -5.51
C THR A 893 44.98 -0.19 -6.50
N PHE A 894 43.86 0.48 -6.75
CA PHE A 894 42.83 0.07 -7.72
C PHE A 894 41.95 1.27 -8.15
N THR A 895 41.09 1.08 -9.14
CA THR A 895 40.21 2.14 -9.68
C THR A 895 38.71 1.94 -9.44
N LEU A 896 37.91 2.97 -9.67
CA LEU A 896 36.44 2.90 -9.61
C LEU A 896 35.89 2.06 -10.77
N ASP A 897 36.52 2.13 -11.94
CA ASP A 897 36.17 1.28 -13.08
C ASP A 897 36.38 -0.21 -12.75
N GLU A 898 37.48 -0.55 -12.09
CA GLU A 898 37.75 -1.92 -11.63
C GLU A 898 36.69 -2.42 -10.63
N LEU A 899 36.29 -1.58 -9.67
CA LEU A 899 35.17 -1.90 -8.77
C LEU A 899 33.83 -2.03 -9.50
N SER A 900 33.62 -1.23 -10.55
CA SER A 900 32.40 -1.26 -11.35
C SER A 900 32.31 -2.56 -12.17
N VAL A 901 33.45 -3.04 -12.70
CA VAL A 901 33.54 -4.36 -13.35
C VAL A 901 33.19 -5.46 -12.35
N LEU A 902 33.80 -5.46 -11.16
CA LEU A 902 33.48 -6.44 -10.10
C LEU A 902 32.00 -6.41 -9.72
N ALA A 903 31.42 -5.22 -9.53
CA ALA A 903 30.00 -5.07 -9.20
C ALA A 903 29.10 -5.62 -10.32
N SER A 904 29.46 -5.40 -11.58
CA SER A 904 28.75 -5.93 -12.74
C SER A 904 28.81 -7.46 -12.82
N GLU A 905 29.98 -8.06 -12.59
CA GLU A 905 30.17 -9.51 -12.55
C GLU A 905 29.28 -10.14 -11.46
N LEU A 906 29.32 -9.55 -10.26
CA LEU A 906 28.49 -9.94 -9.12
C LEU A 906 27.00 -9.63 -9.29
N GLY A 907 26.61 -8.84 -10.29
CA GLY A 907 25.23 -8.42 -10.52
C GLY A 907 24.66 -7.53 -9.42
N THR A 908 25.51 -6.69 -8.82
CA THR A 908 25.16 -5.81 -7.68
C THR A 908 25.67 -4.38 -7.90
N VAL A 909 25.38 -3.49 -6.96
CA VAL A 909 26.00 -2.16 -6.87
C VAL A 909 27.30 -2.24 -6.07
N ILE A 910 28.19 -1.25 -6.21
CA ILE A 910 29.41 -1.19 -5.41
C ILE A 910 29.04 -0.98 -3.94
N TYR A 911 29.54 -1.86 -3.07
CA TYR A 911 29.38 -1.71 -1.63
C TYR A 911 30.55 -0.87 -1.11
N PHE A 912 30.33 0.44 -1.02
CA PHE A 912 31.41 1.36 -0.66
C PHE A 912 31.85 1.26 0.79
N ASP A 913 30.99 0.83 1.73
CA ASP A 913 31.36 0.67 3.13
C ASP A 913 32.55 -0.30 3.31
N PRO A 914 32.49 -1.57 2.84
CA PRO A 914 33.65 -2.48 2.94
C PRO A 914 34.86 -2.01 2.11
N VAL A 915 34.64 -1.27 1.02
CA VAL A 915 35.73 -0.65 0.24
C VAL A 915 36.45 0.40 1.07
N TYR A 916 35.72 1.32 1.70
CA TYR A 916 36.25 2.41 2.52
C TYR A 916 36.81 1.88 3.85
N GLU A 917 36.28 0.78 4.39
CA GLU A 917 36.88 0.11 5.55
C GLU A 917 38.31 -0.38 5.26
N ASN A 918 38.59 -0.79 4.04
CA ASN A 918 39.87 -1.41 3.66
C ASN A 918 40.80 -0.50 2.82
N SER A 919 40.29 0.60 2.26
CA SER A 919 41.03 1.47 1.34
C SER A 919 40.70 2.96 1.54
N LEU A 920 41.49 3.82 0.90
CA LEU A 920 41.28 5.27 0.83
C LEU A 920 41.05 5.69 -0.60
N ARG A 921 39.99 6.47 -0.82
CA ARG A 921 39.75 7.12 -2.10
C ARG A 921 40.50 8.45 -2.15
N ILE A 922 41.45 8.56 -3.08
CA ILE A 922 42.34 9.73 -3.20
C ILE A 922 42.00 10.62 -4.40
N SER A 923 41.05 10.22 -5.24
CA SER A 923 40.53 11.01 -6.37
C SER A 923 39.19 10.46 -6.85
N HIS A 924 38.60 11.05 -7.90
CA HIS A 924 37.38 10.55 -8.52
C HIS A 924 37.48 9.07 -8.92
N ASP A 925 38.65 8.59 -9.34
CA ASP A 925 38.76 7.23 -9.85
C ASP A 925 39.71 6.34 -9.04
N ARG A 926 40.64 6.90 -8.25
CA ARG A 926 41.71 6.10 -7.63
C ARG A 926 41.54 5.83 -6.14
N PHE A 927 41.84 4.58 -5.77
CA PHE A 927 41.90 4.07 -4.41
C PHE A 927 43.30 3.55 -4.07
N VAL A 928 43.69 3.66 -2.80
CA VAL A 928 44.97 3.18 -2.27
C VAL A 928 44.80 2.54 -0.89
N ALA A 929 45.74 1.70 -0.49
CA ALA A 929 45.75 1.13 0.86
C ALA A 929 45.88 2.22 1.93
N LYS A 930 45.16 2.07 3.05
CA LYS A 930 45.14 3.04 4.17
C LYS A 930 46.52 3.42 4.72
N LYS A 931 47.43 2.46 4.74
CA LYS A 931 48.83 2.62 5.19
C LYS A 931 49.63 3.67 4.39
N GLN A 932 49.16 4.07 3.20
CA GLN A 932 49.87 5.03 2.35
C GLN A 932 49.56 6.49 2.68
N ALA A 933 48.46 6.78 3.41
CA ALA A 933 48.14 8.13 3.83
C ALA A 933 48.62 8.41 5.26
N HIS A 934 48.94 9.67 5.53
CA HIS A 934 49.37 10.12 6.84
C HIS A 934 48.61 11.38 7.25
N PHE A 935 47.52 11.22 8.01
CA PHE A 935 46.70 12.35 8.45
C PHE A 935 47.26 12.99 9.73
N LEU A 936 47.60 14.28 9.66
CA LEU A 936 47.85 15.10 10.85
C LEU A 936 46.49 15.52 11.46
N VAL A 937 45.90 14.62 12.25
CA VAL A 937 44.49 14.71 12.70
C VAL A 937 44.18 16.05 13.38
N HIS A 938 44.95 16.45 14.40
CA HIS A 938 44.69 17.71 15.11
C HIS A 938 44.80 18.96 14.23
N GLU A 939 45.76 18.99 13.30
CA GLU A 939 45.95 20.11 12.38
C GLU A 939 44.84 20.16 11.32
N THR A 940 44.42 18.99 10.83
CA THR A 940 43.35 18.85 9.86
C THR A 940 42.02 19.30 10.47
N ASP A 941 41.71 18.88 11.70
CA ASP A 941 40.53 19.33 12.44
C ASP A 941 40.57 20.85 12.71
N ALA A 942 41.75 21.41 12.98
CA ALA A 942 41.90 22.86 13.15
C ALA A 942 41.67 23.65 11.84
N VAL A 943 41.90 23.03 10.68
CA VAL A 943 41.53 23.59 9.37
C VAL A 943 40.02 23.52 9.18
N LEU A 944 39.38 22.39 9.51
CA LEU A 944 37.92 22.25 9.47
C LEU A 944 37.20 23.25 10.37
N ASP A 945 37.75 23.58 11.55
CA ASP A 945 37.23 24.62 12.44
C ASP A 945 37.12 26.00 11.75
N ARG A 946 37.98 26.29 10.75
CA ARG A 946 37.95 27.56 10.01
C ARG A 946 36.80 27.62 9.00
N PHE A 947 36.41 26.46 8.44
CA PHE A 947 35.30 26.34 7.51
C PHE A 947 33.96 26.19 8.24
N CYS A 948 33.89 25.28 9.22
CA CYS A 948 32.68 24.97 9.98
C CYS A 948 32.46 25.96 11.15
N ARG A 949 31.92 27.14 10.82
CA ARG A 949 31.59 28.17 11.82
C ARG A 949 30.40 27.79 12.71
N GLY A 950 29.44 27.03 12.18
CA GLY A 950 28.28 26.52 12.91
C GLY A 950 28.51 25.12 13.47
N ASP A 951 27.42 24.38 13.70
CA ASP A 951 27.45 23.00 14.18
C ASP A 951 27.68 21.96 13.07
N TYR A 952 27.45 22.35 11.82
CA TYR A 952 27.62 21.52 10.65
C TYR A 952 27.99 22.34 9.40
N ILE A 953 28.55 21.66 8.41
CA ILE A 953 28.80 22.20 7.06
C ILE A 953 28.59 21.10 6.02
N SER A 954 28.08 21.45 4.84
CA SER A 954 28.04 20.51 3.71
C SER A 954 29.44 20.24 3.19
N ILE A 955 29.74 18.98 2.84
CA ILE A 955 31.04 18.60 2.29
C ILE A 955 31.39 19.38 1.01
N GLU A 956 30.38 19.68 0.17
CA GLU A 956 30.54 20.41 -1.09
C GLU A 956 30.98 21.87 -0.88
N LYS A 957 30.77 22.43 0.32
CA LYS A 957 31.15 23.82 0.65
C LYS A 957 32.61 23.99 1.05
N ILE A 958 33.39 22.91 1.12
CA ILE A 958 34.82 22.97 1.44
C ILE A 958 35.60 22.93 0.13
N ASP A 959 36.14 24.07 -0.28
CA ASP A 959 36.87 24.26 -1.54
C ASP A 959 38.35 24.63 -1.36
N GLY A 960 38.73 25.17 -0.19
CA GLY A 960 40.08 25.61 0.15
C GLY A 960 41.05 24.49 0.55
N TYR A 961 41.21 23.47 -0.29
CA TYR A 961 42.04 22.28 -0.02
C TYR A 961 43.52 22.58 0.23
N SER A 962 44.04 23.71 -0.25
CA SER A 962 45.44 24.13 -0.02
C SER A 962 45.76 24.48 1.43
N LEU A 963 44.74 24.66 2.28
CA LEU A 963 44.91 24.95 3.70
C LEU A 963 45.17 23.70 4.54
N PHE A 964 44.86 22.52 3.99
CA PHE A 964 44.98 21.25 4.70
C PHE A 964 46.44 20.79 4.76
N PRO A 965 46.87 20.14 5.86
CA PRO A 965 48.22 19.62 6.01
C PRO A 965 48.51 18.50 5.01
N ASN A 966 49.78 18.24 4.71
CA ASN A 966 50.14 17.18 3.77
C ASN A 966 49.70 15.80 4.31
N ALA A 967 48.78 15.14 3.61
CA ALA A 967 48.27 13.82 3.95
C ALA A 967 48.97 12.66 3.20
N GLY A 968 50.01 12.96 2.42
CA GLY A 968 50.63 12.05 1.45
C GLY A 968 49.99 12.11 0.06
N PHE A 969 48.78 12.69 -0.04
CA PHE A 969 48.04 12.89 -1.28
C PHE A 969 47.42 14.29 -1.33
N PRO A 970 47.18 14.85 -2.54
CA PRO A 970 46.44 16.10 -2.69
C PRO A 970 45.02 15.98 -2.12
N TRP A 971 44.63 16.94 -1.27
CA TRP A 971 43.28 17.01 -0.75
C TRP A 971 42.25 17.33 -1.84
N ASN A 972 41.11 16.65 -1.74
CA ASN A 972 39.92 16.82 -2.56
C ASN A 972 38.71 16.31 -1.78
N GLU A 973 37.51 16.43 -2.36
CA GLU A 973 36.26 16.02 -1.72
C GLU A 973 36.25 14.55 -1.28
N TYR A 974 36.84 13.64 -2.05
CA TYR A 974 36.86 12.21 -1.76
C TYR A 974 37.77 11.87 -0.57
N LEU A 975 38.97 12.45 -0.54
CA LEU A 975 39.88 12.24 0.58
C LEU A 975 39.31 12.86 1.87
N LEU A 976 38.63 14.01 1.73
CA LEU A 976 37.96 14.69 2.83
C LEU A 976 36.74 13.91 3.36
N GLU A 977 35.91 13.37 2.47
CA GLU A 977 34.78 12.51 2.81
C GLU A 977 35.24 11.35 3.70
N HIS A 978 36.31 10.68 3.28
CA HIS A 978 36.85 9.56 4.02
C HIS A 978 37.51 9.99 5.36
N TYR A 979 38.23 11.11 5.37
CA TYR A 979 38.81 11.65 6.60
C TYR A 979 37.72 11.98 7.65
N ALA A 980 36.66 12.67 7.25
CA ALA A 980 35.55 13.05 8.12
C ALA A 980 34.75 11.82 8.61
N ALA A 981 34.67 10.76 7.81
CA ALA A 981 33.99 9.52 8.19
C ALA A 981 34.77 8.68 9.20
N ALA A 982 36.11 8.60 9.09
CA ALA A 982 36.88 7.57 9.78
C ALA A 982 38.06 8.06 10.65
N TYR A 983 38.51 9.31 10.51
CA TYR A 983 39.76 9.77 11.13
C TYR A 983 39.62 11.01 12.02
N SER A 984 38.67 11.90 11.73
CA SER A 984 38.49 13.14 12.51
C SER A 984 38.11 12.84 13.96
N GLU A 985 38.74 13.55 14.90
CA GLU A 985 38.41 13.46 16.32
C GLU A 985 37.23 14.37 16.67
N LYS A 986 37.16 15.56 16.07
CA LYS A 986 36.12 16.56 16.35
C LYS A 986 34.88 16.45 15.49
N TYR A 987 34.99 15.93 14.27
CA TYR A 987 33.92 15.90 13.28
C TYR A 987 33.50 14.47 12.92
N THR A 988 32.27 14.31 12.50
CA THR A 988 31.77 13.06 11.90
C THR A 988 31.00 13.38 10.63
N LEU A 989 31.02 12.45 9.66
CA LEU A 989 30.23 12.56 8.44
C LEU A 989 28.86 11.93 8.64
N LEU A 990 27.80 12.70 8.41
CA LEU A 990 26.42 12.19 8.33
C LEU A 990 25.93 12.28 6.89
N HIS A 991 25.48 11.15 6.34
CA HIS A 991 25.08 11.03 4.94
C HIS A 991 24.19 9.80 4.71
N THR A 992 23.63 9.65 3.50
CA THR A 992 22.81 8.48 3.11
C THR A 992 23.62 7.25 2.68
N GLY A 993 24.94 7.36 2.62
CA GLY A 993 25.83 6.37 2.00
C GLY A 993 26.80 7.01 1.00
N PHE A 994 27.92 6.33 0.73
CA PHE A 994 28.93 6.79 -0.21
C PHE A 994 28.48 6.63 -1.66
N ASN A 995 29.01 7.46 -2.56
CA ASN A 995 28.59 7.49 -3.96
C ASN A 995 29.79 7.43 -4.90
N ALA A 996 29.56 6.81 -6.06
CA ALA A 996 30.57 6.71 -7.12
C ALA A 996 30.92 8.09 -7.71
N ASN A 997 29.95 8.98 -7.93
CA ASN A 997 30.20 10.15 -8.79
C ASN A 997 30.21 11.49 -8.04
N LYS A 998 29.67 11.56 -6.82
CA LYS A 998 29.54 12.82 -6.08
C LYS A 998 29.62 12.59 -4.58
N CYS A 999 30.51 13.31 -3.89
CA CYS A 999 30.53 13.32 -2.43
C CYS A 999 29.37 14.17 -1.91
N VAL A 1000 28.59 13.62 -0.98
CA VAL A 1000 27.43 14.30 -0.40
C VAL A 1000 27.32 13.99 1.08
N GLY A 1001 26.79 14.95 1.83
CA GLY A 1001 26.57 14.79 3.26
C GLY A 1001 27.00 16.02 4.07
N ALA A 1002 26.75 15.94 5.37
CA ALA A 1002 27.10 16.96 6.32
C ALA A 1002 28.28 16.51 7.18
N ILE A 1003 29.32 17.34 7.24
CA ILE A 1003 30.37 17.23 8.25
C ILE A 1003 29.88 17.98 9.48
N VAL A 1004 29.61 17.24 10.56
CA VAL A 1004 29.02 17.77 11.78
C VAL A 1004 30.00 17.70 12.95
N LYS A 1005 29.95 18.67 13.85
CA LYS A 1005 30.73 18.62 15.10
C LYS A 1005 30.14 17.53 15.99
N LYS A 1006 30.98 16.64 16.52
CA LYS A 1006 30.53 15.60 17.47
C LYS A 1006 29.92 16.19 18.74
N SER A 1007 30.32 17.41 19.12
CA SER A 1007 29.74 18.15 20.24
C SER A 1007 28.32 18.68 20.00
N ALA A 1008 27.84 18.70 18.75
CA ALA A 1008 26.52 19.24 18.40
C ALA A 1008 25.36 18.28 18.74
N GLY A 1009 25.64 17.01 19.03
CA GLY A 1009 24.64 16.04 19.49
C GLY A 1009 23.66 15.55 18.41
N PHE A 1010 24.02 15.61 17.13
CA PHE A 1010 23.23 14.96 16.07
C PHE A 1010 23.37 13.44 16.17
N GLU A 1011 22.26 12.73 16.41
CA GLU A 1011 22.23 11.25 16.47
C GLU A 1011 22.08 10.61 15.09
N SER A 1012 21.40 11.30 14.16
CA SER A 1012 21.14 10.77 12.82
C SER A 1012 21.29 11.84 11.73
N PHE A 1013 21.45 11.38 10.48
CA PHE A 1013 21.44 12.29 9.33
C PHE A 1013 20.09 13.01 9.20
N ASP A 1014 18.99 12.36 9.54
CA ASP A 1014 17.64 12.95 9.55
C ASP A 1014 17.54 14.16 10.48
N ASP A 1015 18.17 14.11 11.66
CA ASP A 1015 18.19 15.24 12.60
C ASP A 1015 18.98 16.43 12.07
N CYS A 1016 20.09 16.15 11.37
CA CYS A 1016 20.86 17.17 10.66
C CYS A 1016 20.01 17.80 9.54
N ILE A 1017 19.34 17.00 8.70
CA ILE A 1017 18.48 17.49 7.62
C ILE A 1017 17.33 18.34 8.15
N VAL A 1018 16.70 17.96 9.27
CA VAL A 1018 15.64 18.75 9.91
C VAL A 1018 16.15 20.14 10.29
N THR A 1019 17.35 20.21 10.88
CA THR A 1019 17.97 21.49 11.26
C THR A 1019 18.36 22.32 10.03
N VAL A 1020 18.98 21.69 9.02
CA VAL A 1020 19.33 22.31 7.73
C VAL A 1020 18.11 22.93 7.06
N LEU A 1021 16.99 22.21 7.03
CA LEU A 1021 15.75 22.69 6.46
C LEU A 1021 15.12 23.78 7.33
N ALA A 1022 15.11 23.64 8.66
CA ALA A 1022 14.58 24.65 9.56
C ALA A 1022 15.29 25.99 9.39
N ASP A 1023 16.62 25.98 9.26
CA ASP A 1023 17.49 27.16 9.13
C ASP A 1023 17.56 27.74 7.72
N SER A 1024 16.96 27.05 6.73
CA SER A 1024 16.91 27.53 5.36
C SER A 1024 15.84 28.62 5.15
N ASN A 1025 16.04 29.49 4.17
CA ASN A 1025 15.04 30.50 3.76
C ASN A 1025 14.06 30.00 2.70
N ILE A 1026 14.01 28.68 2.46
CA ILE A 1026 13.15 28.10 1.42
C ILE A 1026 11.75 27.77 1.93
N THR A 1027 10.79 27.73 1.01
CA THR A 1027 9.46 27.19 1.26
C THR A 1027 9.55 25.69 1.55
N LEU A 1028 9.13 25.25 2.74
CA LEU A 1028 9.19 23.85 3.18
C LEU A 1028 8.12 22.96 2.52
N LYS A 1029 8.16 22.88 1.18
CA LYS A 1029 7.42 21.91 0.36
C LYS A 1029 8.40 20.88 -0.20
N LYS A 1030 7.92 19.64 -0.35
CA LYS A 1030 8.70 18.47 -0.81
C LYS A 1030 9.65 18.77 -1.97
N GLN A 1031 9.15 19.35 -3.05
CA GLN A 1031 9.96 19.63 -4.25
C GLN A 1031 11.07 20.65 -3.97
N HIS A 1032 10.76 21.76 -3.29
CA HIS A 1032 11.74 22.81 -2.99
C HIS A 1032 12.80 22.35 -1.98
N ALA A 1033 12.39 21.55 -0.99
CA ALA A 1033 13.32 20.99 -0.01
C ALA A 1033 14.28 19.98 -0.64
N LEU A 1034 13.79 19.02 -1.43
CA LEU A 1034 14.64 18.07 -2.14
C LEU A 1034 15.57 18.77 -3.13
N GLN A 1035 15.08 19.82 -3.78
CA GLN A 1035 15.91 20.65 -4.66
C GLN A 1035 17.04 21.32 -3.88
N TYR A 1036 16.71 21.98 -2.77
CA TYR A 1036 17.67 22.69 -1.93
C TYR A 1036 18.72 21.75 -1.33
N LEU A 1037 18.32 20.61 -0.77
CA LEU A 1037 19.25 19.63 -0.23
C LEU A 1037 20.22 19.10 -1.28
N CYS A 1038 19.75 18.95 -2.53
CA CYS A 1038 20.58 18.52 -3.65
C CYS A 1038 21.54 19.62 -4.14
N ASP A 1039 21.06 20.87 -4.20
CA ASP A 1039 21.86 22.02 -4.65
C ASP A 1039 22.93 22.40 -3.61
N GLU A 1040 22.64 22.22 -2.33
CA GLU A 1040 23.57 22.52 -1.22
C GLU A 1040 24.52 21.35 -0.88
N GLY A 1041 24.43 20.22 -1.60
CA GLY A 1041 25.37 19.10 -1.47
C GLY A 1041 25.10 18.12 -0.33
N TYR A 1042 23.91 18.16 0.28
CA TYR A 1042 23.54 17.19 1.33
C TYR A 1042 23.12 15.83 0.76
N ILE A 1043 22.48 15.81 -0.42
CA ILE A 1043 22.02 14.59 -1.08
C ILE A 1043 22.40 14.59 -2.56
N ALA A 1044 22.64 13.41 -3.13
CA ALA A 1044 23.10 13.29 -4.53
C ALA A 1044 21.95 13.37 -5.56
N ARG A 1045 20.73 13.02 -5.15
CA ARG A 1045 19.54 13.00 -6.02
C ARG A 1045 18.37 13.64 -5.28
N ARG A 1046 17.40 14.18 -6.03
CA ARG A 1046 16.16 14.76 -5.48
C ARG A 1046 15.18 13.70 -4.98
N ILE A 1047 15.68 12.71 -4.25
CA ILE A 1047 14.96 11.59 -3.67
C ILE A 1047 15.53 11.39 -2.28
N TYR A 1048 14.66 11.46 -1.27
CA TYR A 1048 15.02 11.20 0.11
C TYR A 1048 13.84 10.52 0.81
N THR A 1049 14.10 9.38 1.44
CA THR A 1049 13.08 8.61 2.17
C THR A 1049 12.60 9.41 3.37
N ASN A 1050 11.30 9.40 3.67
CA ASN A 1050 10.71 10.13 4.81
C ASN A 1050 10.82 11.66 4.78
N ILE A 1051 11.15 12.30 3.64
CA ILE A 1051 11.25 13.77 3.53
C ILE A 1051 9.99 14.51 4.03
N GLU A 1052 8.81 13.90 3.89
CA GLU A 1052 7.55 14.50 4.34
C GLU A 1052 7.46 14.62 5.87
N GLU A 1053 7.97 13.63 6.60
CA GLU A 1053 8.09 13.67 8.06
C GLU A 1053 9.12 14.72 8.51
N LEU A 1054 10.28 14.75 7.84
CA LEU A 1054 11.33 15.72 8.14
C LEU A 1054 10.87 17.17 7.93
N LEU A 1055 10.02 17.42 6.92
CA LEU A 1055 9.46 18.75 6.68
C LEU A 1055 8.53 19.22 7.79
N ILE A 1056 7.75 18.31 8.38
CA ILE A 1056 6.87 18.63 9.51
C ILE A 1056 7.72 19.04 10.71
N ARG A 1057 8.75 18.24 11.04
CA ARG A 1057 9.71 18.53 12.13
C ARG A 1057 10.44 19.86 11.90
N ALA A 1058 10.93 20.09 10.68
CA ALA A 1058 11.62 21.34 10.32
C ALA A 1058 10.71 22.57 10.42
N THR A 1059 9.44 22.45 10.01
CA THR A 1059 8.45 23.54 10.13
C THR A 1059 8.17 23.86 11.60
N ALA A 1060 7.99 22.83 12.43
CA ALA A 1060 7.78 23.03 13.87
C ALA A 1060 8.99 23.71 14.53
N GLN A 1061 10.22 23.34 14.15
CA GLN A 1061 11.43 23.98 14.65
C GLN A 1061 11.58 25.42 14.17
N ARG A 1062 11.25 25.72 12.90
CA ARG A 1062 11.26 27.09 12.36
C ARG A 1062 10.29 27.99 13.09
N ASN A 1063 9.06 27.53 13.31
CA ASN A 1063 8.03 28.29 14.04
C ASN A 1063 8.45 28.60 15.48
N ARG A 1064 9.10 27.66 16.17
CA ARG A 1064 9.65 27.87 17.53
C ARG A 1064 10.79 28.90 17.56
N LYS A 1065 11.59 28.98 16.49
CA LYS A 1065 12.66 29.98 16.36
C LYS A 1065 12.12 31.38 16.03
N GLU A 1066 10.97 31.48 15.37
CA GLU A 1066 10.31 32.77 15.06
C GLU A 1066 9.48 33.32 16.24
N THR A 1067 9.14 32.49 17.22
CA THR A 1067 8.39 32.92 18.43
C THR A 1067 9.28 33.34 19.60
N ASN A 1068 10.60 33.12 19.50
CA ASN A 1068 11.63 33.57 20.45
C ASN A 1068 12.50 34.65 19.81
#